data_AF-F4KN32-F1
#
_entry.id   AF-F4KN32-F1
#
_cell.length_a   1.000
_cell.length_b   1.000
_cell.length_c   1.000
_cell.angle_alpha   90.00
_cell.angle_beta   90.00
_cell.angle_gamma   90.00
#
_symmetry.space_group_name_H-M   'P 1'
#
loop_
_entity.id
_entity.type
_entity.pdbx_description
1 polymer ?
#
loop_
_entity_poly.entity_id
_entity_poly.type
_entity_poly.pdbx_seq_one_letter_code
_entity_poly.pdbx_strand_id
1 'polypeptide(L)'
;MTKKALLLLLTLLTTSAMWAQSVPPMGTKCITLEVQPGKTFQFGLIARSDARQAWIELQEGEFTPLSIGDNPSVPTVFKYTSTAGRVKIYGSFHVFGCPANGAAITGVDATNFTPLEQLYCDNNALTSLSVKGCTKLRLLSCATNALTSLDLSGCAALEELSCFNNQLTSLALTSAVKLQKMNCAQNALTALDLSTCSKLQAVYAGENQIASIALPETNEISLLSAYQNKIQSLDLNKLPLLEDLDIYDNQLTALDCHLSPKLTSVDCSENKLTQLDLTSSRATLTTLSCSDNQITQLQIAGCTLLNSLNASNNQLSSITLTGFAALERLSIYANRLTALDVTDCTALVHLSADENSMDACSLNDLFRSLPTPQSQGNLSIVGNPGATTSTTTLAQQRNWQVDVQGDNTGCPSGDVEAPPAGTPVITLTTKPGSNITVTMRVYEPDSYVWIEATPGTFQKMLISSDYDNPSEFHIVCPGSTVRLHSNVADFSCSKNGEAITAIDASNNPELGTLYCHENAITSIKVTGCPYLVDLSCGKNQIKELDLTGLNYLQYLYCYENQIDRLDIAHCKLLQELECSANNIEQLDLSNLSKATLIMCHTNRIQQLDLSSCKKLEEFNCANNQIKELRLDACESLKGFACGSNLLTQLDVSKCAKLNRLFCSVNPNLTQITFAPHSALQQFSAMECGLTRLEIPESPNLTKVKLTQNPLQSLTLGSCNKLNYLAVDQCVIAPCDMNQLFEALPKVTTGEIRIAGNPEVATAKTDIATQKGWQVDVTGDGSGCPNSIVRIDEASYRITTAPHTIEVTTPQQAQVIVYDTTGDQVASFVTEPHRATTIRHLSDATYIVSIDGKAYKVLVR
;
A
#
# COMPACT_ATOMS: atom_id res chain seq x y z
N MET A 1 61.15 66.39 37.98
CA MET A 1 61.79 65.22 37.33
C MET A 1 61.53 63.98 38.18
N THR A 2 60.27 63.59 38.36
CA THR A 2 59.52 62.58 37.59
C THR A 2 60.05 61.15 37.75
N LYS A 3 59.20 60.30 38.34
CA LYS A 3 59.23 58.82 38.43
C LYS A 3 59.58 58.07 37.13
N LYS A 4 59.83 58.77 36.02
CA LYS A 4 60.37 58.25 34.76
C LYS A 4 61.88 57.99 34.79
N ALA A 5 62.64 58.60 35.69
CA ALA A 5 64.10 58.37 35.76
C ALA A 5 64.48 57.10 36.56
N LEU A 6 63.67 56.72 37.57
CA LEU A 6 63.86 55.44 38.29
C LEU A 6 63.25 54.25 37.53
N LEU A 7 62.26 54.50 36.66
CA LEU A 7 61.72 53.49 35.76
C LEU A 7 62.69 53.16 34.62
N LEU A 8 63.51 54.12 34.15
CA LEU A 8 64.46 53.88 33.07
C LEU A 8 65.68 53.04 33.48
N LEU A 9 66.05 53.01 34.77
CA LEU A 9 67.11 52.12 35.28
C LEU A 9 66.60 50.73 35.70
N LEU A 10 65.28 50.51 35.77
CA LEU A 10 64.67 49.18 35.89
C LEU A 10 64.23 48.58 34.56
N THR A 11 64.11 49.37 33.48
CA THR A 11 63.76 48.87 32.14
C THR A 11 64.96 48.59 31.22
N LEU A 12 66.20 48.74 31.73
CA LEU A 12 67.43 48.33 31.04
C LEU A 12 67.86 46.88 31.36
N LEU A 13 66.94 46.09 31.93
CA LEU A 13 67.13 44.65 32.23
C LEU A 13 66.07 43.72 31.59
N THR A 14 65.19 44.19 30.70
CA THR A 14 64.12 43.34 30.12
C THR A 14 64.26 43.01 28.64
N THR A 15 65.43 43.21 28.03
CA THR A 15 65.88 42.31 26.95
C THR A 15 66.85 41.30 27.54
N SER A 16 66.37 40.47 28.47
CA SER A 16 67.09 39.23 28.73
C SER A 16 66.95 38.38 27.48
N ALA A 17 67.98 38.39 26.63
CA ALA A 17 68.42 37.12 26.09
C ALA A 17 68.53 36.21 27.31
N MET A 18 67.53 35.35 27.51
CA MET A 18 67.54 34.35 28.58
C MET A 18 68.80 33.54 28.34
N TRP A 19 69.85 33.81 29.11
CA TRP A 19 70.91 32.83 29.27
C TRP A 19 70.21 31.59 29.78
N ALA A 20 70.23 30.51 28.99
CA ALA A 20 69.71 29.22 29.43
C ALA A 20 70.37 28.92 30.79
N GLN A 21 69.57 28.85 31.85
CA GLN A 21 70.07 28.51 33.17
C GLN A 21 70.80 27.17 33.06
N SER A 22 72.01 27.08 33.59
CA SER A 22 72.85 25.88 33.45
C SER A 22 72.33 24.70 34.28
N VAL A 23 71.56 24.98 35.35
CA VAL A 23 71.02 23.99 36.29
C VAL A 23 69.52 24.24 36.48
N PRO A 24 68.68 23.20 36.58
CA PRO A 24 67.25 23.36 36.84
C PRO A 24 67.00 24.07 38.18
N PRO A 25 66.01 25.00 38.27
CA PRO A 25 65.60 25.61 39.52
C PRO A 25 65.26 24.58 40.60
N MET A 26 65.51 24.93 41.87
CA MET A 26 65.21 24.05 43.00
C MET A 26 63.73 23.65 43.00
N GLY A 27 63.46 22.34 43.05
CA GLY A 27 62.09 21.79 43.05
C GLY A 27 61.49 21.55 41.66
N THR A 28 62.23 21.80 40.57
CA THR A 28 61.79 21.44 39.20
C THR A 28 61.52 19.93 39.14
N LYS A 29 60.35 19.56 38.61
CA LYS A 29 59.95 18.16 38.44
C LYS A 29 60.69 17.53 37.27
N CYS A 30 60.83 16.21 37.28
CA CYS A 30 61.45 15.45 36.21
C CYS A 30 60.68 14.18 35.85
N ILE A 31 60.83 13.73 34.61
CA ILE A 31 60.53 12.36 34.19
C ILE A 31 61.84 11.58 34.17
N THR A 32 61.83 10.36 34.68
CA THR A 32 62.99 9.45 34.66
C THR A 32 62.79 8.38 33.60
N LEU A 33 63.84 8.11 32.82
CA LEU A 33 63.91 7.01 31.86
C LEU A 33 64.94 5.98 32.32
N GLU A 34 64.58 4.69 32.28
CA GLU A 34 65.53 3.59 32.38
C GLU A 34 66.04 3.26 30.96
N VAL A 35 67.31 3.57 30.69
CA VAL A 35 67.93 3.43 29.38
C VAL A 35 69.00 2.36 29.42
N GLN A 36 68.99 1.43 28.47
CA GLN A 36 70.06 0.43 28.35
C GLN A 36 71.42 1.12 28.12
N PRO A 37 72.45 0.83 28.94
CA PRO A 37 73.76 1.46 28.81
C PRO A 37 74.34 1.33 27.40
N GLY A 38 74.85 2.44 26.85
CA GLY A 38 75.46 2.52 25.53
C GLY A 38 74.46 2.56 24.36
N LYS A 39 73.15 2.52 24.62
CA LYS A 39 72.14 2.69 23.58
C LYS A 39 71.81 4.16 23.35
N THR A 40 71.53 4.47 22.09
CA THR A 40 71.02 5.78 21.68
C THR A 40 69.51 5.77 21.79
N PHE A 41 68.96 6.82 22.39
CA PHE A 41 67.53 7.03 22.54
C PHE A 41 67.16 8.46 22.12
N GLN A 42 65.88 8.66 21.86
CA GLN A 42 65.27 9.93 21.50
C GLN A 42 64.01 10.18 22.31
N PHE A 43 63.74 11.46 22.55
CA PHE A 43 62.50 11.92 23.17
C PHE A 43 62.13 13.29 22.63
N GLY A 44 60.86 13.64 22.71
CA GLY A 44 60.28 14.89 22.27
C GLY A 44 59.53 15.59 23.41
N LEU A 45 59.62 16.92 23.45
CA LEU A 45 58.96 17.76 24.44
C LEU A 45 58.08 18.81 23.76
N ILE A 46 56.91 19.10 24.36
CA ILE A 46 56.12 20.32 24.06
C ILE A 46 55.81 21.02 25.37
N ALA A 47 56.09 22.32 25.42
CA ALA A 47 55.86 23.17 26.57
C ALA A 47 54.98 24.37 26.22
N ARG A 48 54.37 24.96 27.25
CA ARG A 48 53.64 26.23 27.13
C ARG A 48 54.62 27.38 26.88
N SER A 49 54.14 28.49 26.35
CA SER A 49 54.97 29.63 25.91
C SER A 49 55.87 30.22 27.00
N ASP A 50 55.52 30.03 28.28
CA ASP A 50 56.21 30.51 29.47
C ASP A 50 57.18 29.49 30.09
N ALA A 51 57.28 28.27 29.55
CA ALA A 51 58.01 27.15 30.15
C ALA A 51 58.92 26.39 29.16
N ARG A 52 59.55 27.11 28.22
CA ARG A 52 60.31 26.54 27.08
C ARG A 52 61.73 26.04 27.41
N GLN A 53 62.16 26.17 28.67
CA GLN A 53 63.45 25.67 29.12
C GLN A 53 63.26 24.33 29.84
N ALA A 54 64.04 23.32 29.44
CA ALA A 54 64.17 22.04 30.12
C ALA A 54 65.64 21.68 30.35
N TRP A 55 65.90 20.60 31.06
CA TRP A 55 67.25 20.08 31.30
C TRP A 55 67.26 18.57 31.23
N ILE A 56 68.36 18.00 30.74
CA ILE A 56 68.64 16.55 30.81
C ILE A 56 69.83 16.31 31.73
N GLU A 57 69.69 15.29 32.58
CA GLU A 57 70.73 14.76 33.46
C GLU A 57 71.07 13.35 32.98
N LEU A 58 72.19 13.20 32.26
CA LEU A 58 72.70 11.93 31.75
C LEU A 58 73.64 11.24 32.75
N GLN A 59 74.27 12.02 33.62
CA GLN A 59 75.10 11.56 34.74
C GLN A 59 74.71 12.38 35.96
N GLU A 60 74.74 11.77 37.15
CA GLU A 60 74.27 12.40 38.38
C GLU A 60 75.01 13.71 38.66
N GLY A 61 74.26 14.81 38.77
CA GLY A 61 74.79 16.16 38.99
C GLY A 61 75.21 16.93 37.73
N GLU A 62 75.17 16.31 36.54
CA GLU A 62 75.54 16.96 35.27
C GLU A 62 74.31 17.30 34.42
N PHE A 63 73.99 18.59 34.31
CA PHE A 63 72.81 19.08 33.59
C PHE A 63 73.18 19.71 32.25
N THR A 64 72.46 19.32 31.20
CA THR A 64 72.51 19.98 29.89
C THR A 64 71.18 20.70 29.63
N PRO A 65 71.18 22.02 29.38
CA PRO A 65 69.96 22.76 29.05
C PRO A 65 69.41 22.34 27.69
N LEU A 66 68.09 22.20 27.61
CA LEU A 66 67.31 21.90 26.41
C LEU A 66 66.39 23.07 26.09
N SER A 67 66.45 23.56 24.86
CA SER A 67 65.53 24.59 24.36
C SER A 67 64.36 23.92 23.63
N ILE A 68 63.15 24.06 24.17
CA ILE A 68 61.92 23.56 23.55
C ILE A 68 61.43 24.63 22.56
N GLY A 69 61.20 24.21 21.31
CA GLY A 69 60.72 25.07 20.25
C GLY A 69 59.30 25.60 20.46
N ASP A 70 58.94 26.57 19.64
CA ASP A 70 57.74 27.39 19.82
C ASP A 70 56.45 26.77 19.28
N ASN A 71 56.56 25.67 18.53
CA ASN A 71 55.44 25.04 17.86
C ASN A 71 54.62 24.18 18.84
N PRO A 72 53.36 24.53 19.14
CA PRO A 72 52.54 23.80 20.10
C PRO A 72 52.06 22.43 19.60
N SER A 73 52.25 22.12 18.31
CA SER A 73 51.78 20.88 17.68
C SER A 73 52.92 19.96 17.23
N VAL A 74 54.17 20.41 17.28
CA VAL A 74 55.33 19.63 16.83
C VAL A 74 56.32 19.50 18.00
N PRO A 75 56.57 18.28 18.49
CA PRO A 75 57.51 18.08 19.58
C PRO A 75 58.93 18.47 19.15
N THR A 76 59.64 19.13 20.05
CA THR A 76 61.09 19.34 19.86
C THR A 76 61.80 18.06 20.24
N VAL A 77 62.41 17.41 19.25
CA VAL A 77 63.03 16.09 19.40
C VAL A 77 64.51 16.22 19.77
N PHE A 78 64.92 15.47 20.78
CA PHE A 78 66.29 15.35 21.27
C PHE A 78 66.77 13.92 21.13
N LYS A 79 68.06 13.73 20.89
CA LYS A 79 68.68 12.42 20.72
C LYS A 79 69.98 12.37 21.51
N TYR A 80 70.13 11.34 22.33
CA TYR A 80 71.27 11.16 23.23
C TYR A 80 71.69 9.70 23.29
N THR A 81 72.95 9.48 23.66
CA THR A 81 73.46 8.16 24.04
C THR A 81 73.82 8.22 25.52
N SER A 82 73.21 7.36 26.34
CA SER A 82 73.52 7.31 27.77
C SER A 82 74.39 6.12 28.07
N THR A 83 75.51 6.32 28.77
CA THR A 83 76.27 5.24 29.41
C THR A 83 75.74 4.91 30.80
N ALA A 84 74.93 5.81 31.38
CA ALA A 84 74.22 5.59 32.62
C ALA A 84 72.89 4.86 32.39
N GLY A 85 72.50 3.98 33.31
CA GLY A 85 71.23 3.24 33.23
C GLY A 85 69.97 4.10 33.46
N ARG A 86 70.15 5.30 34.02
CA ARG A 86 69.05 6.22 34.38
C ARG A 86 69.31 7.61 33.83
N VAL A 87 68.29 8.16 33.16
CA VAL A 87 68.31 9.52 32.61
C VAL A 87 67.14 10.31 33.20
N LYS A 88 67.37 11.54 33.67
CA LYS A 88 66.29 12.41 34.17
C LYS A 88 66.13 13.64 33.28
N ILE A 89 64.88 13.99 33.02
CA ILE A 89 64.52 15.13 32.16
C ILE A 89 63.66 16.09 32.99
N TYR A 90 64.23 17.23 33.35
CA TYR A 90 63.62 18.25 34.20
C TYR A 90 62.94 19.33 33.37
N GLY A 91 61.78 19.81 33.82
CA GLY A 91 61.10 20.94 33.18
C GLY A 91 59.64 21.07 33.59
N SER A 92 58.90 21.91 32.87
CA SER A 92 57.46 22.12 33.05
C SER A 92 56.70 22.00 31.71
N PHE A 93 57.06 20.99 30.91
CA PHE A 93 56.41 20.64 29.66
C PHE A 93 55.10 19.86 29.91
N HIS A 94 54.16 19.89 28.96
CA HIS A 94 52.87 19.20 29.09
C HIS A 94 52.72 18.01 28.13
N VAL A 95 53.59 17.88 27.13
CA VAL A 95 53.71 16.66 26.32
C VAL A 95 55.10 16.10 26.46
N PHE A 96 55.17 14.80 26.74
CA PHE A 96 56.40 14.03 26.71
C PHE A 96 56.22 12.84 25.77
N GLY A 97 57.13 12.68 24.81
CA GLY A 97 57.14 11.54 23.91
C GLY A 97 58.50 10.86 23.90
N CYS A 98 58.58 9.55 24.07
CA CYS A 98 59.77 8.77 23.76
C CYS A 98 59.43 7.51 22.93
N PRO A 99 58.66 7.64 21.82
CA PRO A 99 58.27 6.49 21.04
C PRO A 99 59.43 5.92 20.22
N ALA A 100 59.31 4.63 19.87
CA ALA A 100 60.17 3.95 18.90
C ALA A 100 61.66 3.92 19.25
N ASN A 101 62.00 3.69 20.53
CA ASN A 101 63.38 3.45 20.94
C ASN A 101 63.75 1.96 21.01
N GLY A 102 62.81 1.06 20.71
CA GLY A 102 63.04 -0.38 20.75
C GLY A 102 63.56 -0.82 22.12
N ALA A 103 64.62 -1.63 22.14
CA ALA A 103 65.23 -2.10 23.39
C ALA A 103 65.94 -1.01 24.22
N ALA A 104 66.12 0.21 23.70
CA ALA A 104 66.91 1.23 24.39
C ALA A 104 66.25 1.77 25.66
N ILE A 105 64.91 1.92 25.68
CA ILE A 105 64.17 2.38 26.87
C ILE A 105 63.39 1.20 27.45
N THR A 106 63.59 0.94 28.75
CA THR A 106 63.02 -0.21 29.47
C THR A 106 62.11 0.19 30.64
N GLY A 107 62.05 1.48 30.97
CA GLY A 107 61.20 2.02 32.02
C GLY A 107 60.97 3.52 31.86
N VAL A 108 59.78 3.98 32.22
CA VAL A 108 59.43 5.41 32.30
C VAL A 108 58.76 5.67 33.65
N ASP A 109 59.31 6.59 34.42
CA ASP A 109 58.74 7.06 35.67
C ASP A 109 58.41 8.56 35.58
N ALA A 110 57.12 8.85 35.43
CA ALA A 110 56.56 10.20 35.43
C ALA A 110 55.84 10.52 36.74
N THR A 111 56.10 9.77 37.82
CA THR A 111 55.39 9.92 39.10
C THR A 111 55.38 11.38 39.58
N ASN A 112 54.19 11.90 39.88
CA ASN A 112 53.93 13.27 40.32
C ASN A 112 54.40 14.37 39.34
N PHE A 113 54.54 14.07 38.05
CA PHE A 113 54.77 15.09 37.02
C PHE A 113 53.46 15.78 36.65
N THR A 114 52.95 16.61 37.56
CA THR A 114 51.62 17.25 37.49
C THR A 114 51.34 18.12 36.24
N PRO A 115 52.33 18.67 35.52
CA PRO A 115 52.06 19.37 34.26
C PRO A 115 51.73 18.45 33.07
N LEU A 116 51.97 17.14 33.16
CA LEU A 116 51.83 16.21 32.04
C LEU A 116 50.35 16.08 31.62
N GLU A 117 50.08 16.36 30.35
CA GLU A 117 48.77 16.19 29.71
C GLU A 117 48.79 15.06 28.68
N GLN A 118 49.93 14.79 28.04
CA GLN A 118 50.07 13.72 27.06
C GLN A 118 51.41 12.98 27.23
N LEU A 119 51.34 11.65 27.28
CA LEU A 119 52.51 10.77 27.35
C LEU A 119 52.48 9.76 26.20
N TYR A 120 53.51 9.77 25.36
CA TYR A 120 53.71 8.79 24.29
C TYR A 120 54.98 7.99 24.57
N CYS A 121 54.87 6.70 24.83
CA CYS A 121 56.01 5.81 25.09
C CYS A 121 55.87 4.47 24.37
N ASP A 122 55.21 4.48 23.21
CA ASP A 122 54.97 3.31 22.37
C ASP A 122 56.24 2.75 21.71
N ASN A 123 56.20 1.47 21.33
CA ASN A 123 57.28 0.80 20.58
C ASN A 123 58.64 0.85 21.30
N ASN A 124 58.65 0.43 22.56
CA ASN A 124 59.83 0.33 23.41
C ASN A 124 59.93 -1.09 24.01
N ALA A 125 60.82 -1.28 24.98
CA ALA A 125 60.91 -2.50 25.78
C ALA A 125 60.51 -2.23 27.24
N LEU A 126 59.50 -1.38 27.46
CA LEU A 126 59.08 -1.00 28.80
C LEU A 126 58.58 -2.22 29.56
N THR A 127 59.20 -2.48 30.71
CA THR A 127 58.74 -3.44 31.72
C THR A 127 58.09 -2.74 32.91
N SER A 128 58.31 -1.42 33.04
CA SER A 128 57.70 -0.59 34.07
C SER A 128 57.29 0.78 33.51
N LEU A 129 56.11 1.23 33.91
CA LEU A 129 55.58 2.55 33.61
C LEU A 129 54.85 3.07 34.84
N SER A 130 55.24 4.23 35.34
CA SER A 130 54.53 4.92 36.41
C SER A 130 54.03 6.28 35.96
N VAL A 131 52.71 6.47 36.04
CA VAL A 131 52.01 7.75 35.80
C VAL A 131 51.27 8.24 37.04
N LYS A 132 51.59 7.66 38.20
CA LYS A 132 50.92 7.95 39.46
C LYS A 132 51.03 9.45 39.79
N GLY A 133 49.89 10.09 40.06
CA GLY A 133 49.85 11.52 40.40
C GLY A 133 49.94 12.48 39.20
N CYS A 134 49.92 11.98 37.96
CA CYS A 134 49.77 12.81 36.75
C CYS A 134 48.29 13.23 36.57
N THR A 135 47.79 14.08 37.47
CA THR A 135 46.35 14.42 37.56
C THR A 135 45.77 15.16 36.35
N LYS A 136 46.64 15.67 35.46
CA LYS A 136 46.25 16.36 34.21
C LYS A 136 46.40 15.49 32.97
N LEU A 137 46.84 14.24 33.11
CA LEU A 137 47.07 13.34 31.98
C LEU A 137 45.74 13.04 31.28
N ARG A 138 45.64 13.43 30.01
CA ARG A 138 44.48 13.26 29.13
C ARG A 138 44.71 12.15 28.10
N LEU A 139 45.95 11.97 27.65
CA LEU A 139 46.31 10.93 26.69
C LEU A 139 47.51 10.12 27.21
N LEU A 140 47.35 8.81 27.26
CA LEU A 140 48.43 7.87 27.53
C LEU A 140 48.53 6.85 26.39
N SER A 141 49.66 6.84 25.69
CA SER A 141 50.01 5.84 24.69
C SER A 141 51.26 5.10 25.13
N CYS A 142 51.12 3.81 25.42
CA CYS A 142 52.18 2.92 25.91
C CYS A 142 52.15 1.55 25.21
N ALA A 143 51.66 1.53 23.96
CA ALA A 143 51.48 0.32 23.18
C ALA A 143 52.80 -0.31 22.71
N THR A 144 52.76 -1.60 22.37
CA THR A 144 53.93 -2.37 21.91
C THR A 144 55.09 -2.27 22.90
N ASN A 145 54.88 -2.86 24.07
CA ASN A 145 55.82 -2.91 25.18
C ASN A 145 55.74 -4.29 25.87
N ALA A 146 56.38 -4.44 27.04
CA ALA A 146 56.36 -5.66 27.84
C ALA A 146 55.76 -5.42 29.23
N LEU A 147 54.76 -4.53 29.33
CA LEU A 147 54.12 -4.21 30.61
C LEU A 147 53.25 -5.36 31.07
N THR A 148 53.44 -5.80 32.32
CA THR A 148 52.61 -6.82 32.99
C THR A 148 51.53 -6.23 33.87
N SER A 149 51.67 -4.95 34.23
CA SER A 149 50.70 -4.17 35.00
C SER A 149 50.71 -2.70 34.56
N LEU A 150 49.55 -2.06 34.62
CA LEU A 150 49.40 -0.63 34.39
C LEU A 150 48.52 0.00 35.48
N ASP A 151 49.13 0.80 36.35
CA ASP A 151 48.41 1.52 37.41
C ASP A 151 48.00 2.92 36.90
N LEU A 152 46.70 3.12 36.74
CA LEU A 152 46.09 4.38 36.33
C LEU A 152 45.48 5.16 37.52
N SER A 153 45.79 4.75 38.75
CA SER A 153 45.30 5.45 39.95
C SER A 153 45.75 6.91 39.96
N GLY A 154 44.77 7.81 40.03
CA GLY A 154 45.01 9.26 40.00
C GLY A 154 45.02 9.91 38.61
N CYS A 155 44.80 9.16 37.53
CA CYS A 155 44.66 9.68 36.16
C CYS A 155 43.18 10.02 35.82
N ALA A 156 42.49 10.75 36.70
CA ALA A 156 41.06 11.05 36.54
C ALA A 156 40.70 11.98 35.35
N ALA A 157 41.71 12.60 34.74
CA ALA A 157 41.57 13.41 33.54
C ALA A 157 41.75 12.62 32.23
N LEU A 158 42.02 11.31 32.30
CA LEU A 158 42.34 10.50 31.14
C LEU A 158 41.13 10.38 30.20
N GLU A 159 41.33 10.76 28.94
CA GLU A 159 40.36 10.77 27.85
C GLU A 159 40.70 9.72 26.79
N GLU A 160 41.99 9.46 26.54
CA GLU A 160 42.45 8.45 25.59
C GLU A 160 43.54 7.55 26.20
N LEU A 161 43.36 6.23 26.06
CA LEU A 161 44.30 5.21 26.52
C LEU A 161 44.64 4.24 25.40
N SER A 162 45.92 4.09 25.08
CA SER A 162 46.43 3.03 24.22
C SER A 162 47.48 2.23 24.99
N CYS A 163 47.19 0.96 25.24
CA CYS A 163 48.06 -0.01 25.91
C CYS A 163 48.10 -1.35 25.17
N PHE A 164 47.75 -1.35 23.88
CA PHE A 164 47.71 -2.57 23.07
C PHE A 164 49.09 -3.22 22.93
N ASN A 165 49.11 -4.53 22.67
CA ASN A 165 50.34 -5.31 22.51
C ASN A 165 51.28 -5.18 23.72
N ASN A 166 50.79 -5.65 24.87
CA ASN A 166 51.50 -5.75 26.14
C ASN A 166 51.20 -7.12 26.77
N GLN A 167 51.55 -7.32 28.05
CA GLN A 167 51.33 -8.57 28.78
C GLN A 167 50.42 -8.35 30.00
N LEU A 168 49.48 -7.40 29.90
CA LEU A 168 48.56 -7.06 30.99
C LEU A 168 47.59 -8.21 31.24
N THR A 169 47.49 -8.63 32.50
CA THR A 169 46.53 -9.67 32.93
C THR A 169 45.27 -9.08 33.56
N SER A 170 45.35 -7.81 33.98
CA SER A 170 44.24 -7.01 34.48
C SER A 170 44.47 -5.54 34.17
N LEU A 171 43.38 -4.78 34.06
CA LEU A 171 43.42 -3.34 33.84
C LEU A 171 42.31 -2.67 34.67
N ALA A 172 42.71 -1.92 35.70
CA ALA A 172 41.76 -1.22 36.56
C ALA A 172 41.44 0.18 36.00
N LEU A 173 40.18 0.40 35.61
CA LEU A 173 39.71 1.64 34.99
C LEU A 173 38.84 2.51 35.92
N THR A 174 38.76 2.18 37.21
CA THR A 174 37.87 2.83 38.19
C THR A 174 38.09 4.34 38.34
N SER A 175 39.29 4.83 38.04
CA SER A 175 39.62 6.27 38.06
C SER A 175 39.43 6.96 36.71
N ALA A 176 39.32 6.23 35.61
CA ALA A 176 39.30 6.75 34.24
C ALA A 176 37.86 7.12 33.79
N VAL A 177 37.16 7.90 34.61
CA VAL A 177 35.73 8.24 34.39
C VAL A 177 35.47 9.15 33.19
N LYS A 178 36.52 9.81 32.67
CA LYS A 178 36.47 10.69 31.48
C LYS A 178 36.93 9.99 30.19
N LEU A 179 37.25 8.70 30.25
CA LEU A 179 37.80 7.96 29.13
C LEU A 179 36.79 7.92 27.98
N GLN A 180 37.22 8.35 26.80
CA GLN A 180 36.43 8.41 25.56
C GLN A 180 36.86 7.33 24.58
N LYS A 181 38.17 7.03 24.51
CA LYS A 181 38.71 6.00 23.63
C LYS A 181 39.70 5.14 24.38
N MET A 182 39.61 3.83 24.16
CA MET A 182 40.58 2.91 24.71
C MET A 182 40.95 1.80 23.74
N ASN A 183 42.24 1.48 23.71
CA ASN A 183 42.77 0.29 23.06
C ASN A 183 43.62 -0.51 24.05
N CYS A 184 43.13 -1.69 24.40
CA CYS A 184 43.79 -2.68 25.25
C CYS A 184 43.92 -4.04 24.56
N ALA A 185 43.80 -4.07 23.23
CA ALA A 185 43.91 -5.29 22.44
C ALA A 185 45.29 -5.95 22.58
N GLN A 186 45.41 -7.23 22.23
CA GLN A 186 46.67 -7.98 22.28
C GLN A 186 47.32 -7.93 23.67
N ASN A 187 46.59 -8.40 24.67
CA ASN A 187 47.04 -8.54 26.05
C ASN A 187 46.61 -9.92 26.59
N ALA A 188 46.68 -10.12 27.89
CA ALA A 188 46.23 -11.34 28.57
C ALA A 188 45.08 -11.07 29.55
N LEU A 189 44.24 -10.06 29.27
CA LEU A 189 43.13 -9.67 30.14
C LEU A 189 42.10 -10.80 30.22
N THR A 190 41.64 -11.13 31.42
CA THR A 190 40.65 -12.20 31.66
C THR A 190 39.23 -11.67 31.89
N ALA A 191 39.11 -10.40 32.26
CA ALA A 191 37.87 -9.67 32.42
C ALA A 191 38.11 -8.20 32.11
N LEU A 192 37.05 -7.50 31.71
CA LEU A 192 37.10 -6.06 31.45
C LEU A 192 35.88 -5.38 32.07
N ASP A 193 36.14 -4.53 33.07
CA ASP A 193 35.11 -3.73 33.73
C ASP A 193 35.14 -2.29 33.22
N LEU A 194 34.12 -1.92 32.44
CA LEU A 194 33.91 -0.60 31.86
C LEU A 194 32.77 0.15 32.54
N SER A 195 32.20 -0.40 33.62
CA SER A 195 30.97 0.12 34.23
C SER A 195 31.07 1.59 34.68
N THR A 196 32.27 2.03 35.07
CA THR A 196 32.54 3.42 35.50
C THR A 196 32.88 4.37 34.35
N CYS A 197 33.12 3.87 33.14
CA CYS A 197 33.62 4.63 32.00
C CYS A 197 32.47 5.16 31.11
N SER A 198 31.60 5.98 31.72
CA SER A 198 30.36 6.48 31.09
C SER A 198 30.56 7.34 29.82
N LYS A 199 31.78 7.79 29.54
CA LYS A 199 32.13 8.66 28.40
C LYS A 199 32.77 7.92 27.23
N LEU A 200 32.86 6.59 27.31
CA LEU A 200 33.44 5.78 26.24
C LEU A 200 32.62 5.88 24.96
N GLN A 201 33.33 6.04 23.86
CA GLN A 201 32.82 6.11 22.49
C GLN A 201 33.38 4.95 21.66
N ALA A 202 34.66 4.60 21.84
CA ALA A 202 35.31 3.52 21.13
C ALA A 202 36.14 2.62 22.06
N VAL A 203 35.93 1.32 21.95
CA VAL A 203 36.62 0.29 22.74
C VAL A 203 37.23 -0.76 21.81
N TYR A 204 38.54 -0.94 21.91
CA TYR A 204 39.28 -2.04 21.27
C TYR A 204 39.87 -2.93 22.35
N ALA A 205 39.40 -4.17 22.43
CA ALA A 205 39.74 -5.16 23.44
C ALA A 205 39.98 -6.56 22.83
N GLY A 206 40.23 -6.63 21.52
CA GLY A 206 40.46 -7.89 20.82
C GLY A 206 41.75 -8.61 21.24
N GLU A 207 41.91 -9.87 20.86
CA GLU A 207 43.10 -10.70 21.16
C GLU A 207 43.47 -10.69 22.65
N ASN A 208 42.52 -11.10 23.48
CA ASN A 208 42.70 -11.22 24.94
C ASN A 208 42.17 -12.59 25.42
N GLN A 209 41.94 -12.73 26.72
CA GLN A 209 41.32 -13.92 27.32
C GLN A 209 40.01 -13.55 28.05
N ILE A 210 39.34 -12.49 27.62
CA ILE A 210 38.20 -11.89 28.32
C ILE A 210 37.01 -12.84 28.27
N ALA A 211 36.54 -13.25 29.44
CA ALA A 211 35.33 -14.08 29.57
C ALA A 211 34.06 -13.24 29.80
N SER A 212 34.20 -12.01 30.31
CA SER A 212 33.07 -11.12 30.58
C SER A 212 33.48 -9.65 30.45
N ILE A 213 32.58 -8.86 29.89
CA ILE A 213 32.68 -7.41 29.79
C ILE A 213 31.53 -6.79 30.57
N ALA A 214 31.83 -5.98 31.58
CA ALA A 214 30.83 -5.18 32.26
C ALA A 214 30.71 -3.82 31.56
N LEU A 215 29.64 -3.64 30.79
CA LEU A 215 29.43 -2.41 30.00
C LEU A 215 28.88 -1.26 30.87
N PRO A 216 29.23 0.01 30.56
CA PRO A 216 28.69 1.16 31.27
C PRO A 216 27.22 1.40 30.94
N GLU A 217 26.49 2.02 31.87
CA GLU A 217 25.18 2.61 31.58
C GLU A 217 25.39 3.94 30.84
N THR A 218 25.56 3.87 29.52
CA THR A 218 25.89 5.05 28.70
C THR A 218 25.12 5.07 27.38
N ASN A 219 24.99 6.27 26.82
CA ASN A 219 24.44 6.50 25.49
C ASN A 219 25.55 6.95 24.51
N GLU A 220 26.84 6.62 24.76
CA GLU A 220 27.96 7.20 24.00
C GLU A 220 28.80 6.19 23.18
N ILE A 221 28.80 4.88 23.51
CA ILE A 221 29.61 3.89 22.77
C ILE A 221 29.00 3.69 21.37
N SER A 222 29.79 4.01 20.35
CA SER A 222 29.47 3.76 18.94
C SER A 222 30.30 2.63 18.33
N LEU A 223 31.45 2.28 18.91
CA LEU A 223 32.32 1.19 18.44
C LEU A 223 32.76 0.28 19.60
N LEU A 224 32.49 -1.02 19.45
CA LEU A 224 32.97 -2.07 20.35
C LEU A 224 33.60 -3.21 19.54
N SER A 225 34.92 -3.34 19.63
CA SER A 225 35.68 -4.46 19.05
C SER A 225 36.32 -5.27 20.17
N ALA A 226 35.92 -6.53 20.32
CA ALA A 226 36.38 -7.49 21.33
C ALA A 226 36.60 -8.88 20.72
N TYR A 227 37.06 -8.94 19.46
CA TYR A 227 37.33 -10.17 18.73
C TYR A 227 38.39 -11.06 19.41
N GLN A 228 38.41 -12.36 19.11
CA GLN A 228 39.41 -13.31 19.62
C GLN A 228 39.52 -13.29 21.15
N ASN A 229 38.41 -13.64 21.81
CA ASN A 229 38.27 -13.67 23.26
C ASN A 229 37.52 -14.94 23.73
N LYS A 230 37.05 -14.96 24.98
CA LYS A 230 36.31 -16.08 25.58
C LYS A 230 34.91 -15.67 26.04
N ILE A 231 34.33 -14.66 25.41
CA ILE A 231 33.05 -14.07 25.84
C ILE A 231 31.91 -15.04 25.57
N GLN A 232 31.15 -15.38 26.60
CA GLN A 232 30.00 -16.31 26.50
C GLN A 232 28.66 -15.59 26.39
N SER A 233 28.58 -14.36 26.89
CA SER A 233 27.40 -13.50 26.83
C SER A 233 27.82 -12.03 26.78
N LEU A 234 27.09 -11.23 26.01
CA LEU A 234 27.28 -9.79 25.92
C LEU A 234 25.92 -9.11 25.95
N ASP A 235 25.71 -8.21 26.91
CA ASP A 235 24.45 -7.48 27.06
C ASP A 235 24.52 -6.12 26.34
N LEU A 236 23.97 -6.05 25.13
CA LEU A 236 23.97 -4.83 24.32
C LEU A 236 22.86 -3.84 24.70
N ASN A 237 21.98 -4.17 25.65
CA ASN A 237 20.82 -3.33 26.01
C ASN A 237 21.21 -1.92 26.47
N LYS A 238 22.46 -1.76 26.91
CA LYS A 238 23.03 -0.50 27.37
C LYS A 238 23.73 0.29 26.25
N LEU A 239 23.69 -0.14 25.00
CA LEU A 239 24.43 0.45 23.87
C LEU A 239 23.51 0.88 22.71
N PRO A 240 22.60 1.85 22.91
CA PRO A 240 21.64 2.27 21.88
C PRO A 240 22.23 3.09 20.72
N LEU A 241 23.46 3.60 20.86
CA LEU A 241 24.19 4.28 19.78
C LEU A 241 25.25 3.41 19.09
N LEU A 242 25.30 2.11 19.38
CA LEU A 242 26.29 1.23 18.79
C LEU A 242 26.11 1.15 17.26
N GLU A 243 27.17 1.50 16.54
CA GLU A 243 27.25 1.52 15.07
C GLU A 243 28.11 0.35 14.58
N ASP A 244 29.27 0.14 15.19
CA ASP A 244 30.20 -0.93 14.81
C ASP A 244 30.42 -1.92 15.96
N LEU A 245 30.05 -3.18 15.72
CA LEU A 245 30.24 -4.29 16.63
C LEU A 245 31.11 -5.36 15.99
N ASP A 246 32.25 -5.66 16.62
CA ASP A 246 33.15 -6.72 16.21
C ASP A 246 33.43 -7.64 17.41
N ILE A 247 32.84 -8.82 17.38
CA ILE A 247 32.92 -9.86 18.41
C ILE A 247 33.28 -11.22 17.80
N TYR A 248 33.96 -11.18 16.65
CA TYR A 248 34.55 -12.33 15.96
C TYR A 248 35.33 -13.26 16.91
N ASP A 249 35.31 -14.57 16.70
CA ASP A 249 36.05 -15.59 17.46
C ASP A 249 35.84 -15.46 18.98
N ASN A 250 34.64 -15.84 19.41
CA ASN A 250 34.20 -15.85 20.81
C ASN A 250 33.36 -17.11 21.10
N GLN A 251 32.65 -17.13 22.23
CA GLN A 251 31.87 -18.29 22.69
C GLN A 251 30.38 -17.96 22.87
N LEU A 252 29.87 -16.94 22.18
CA LEU A 252 28.50 -16.48 22.31
C LEU A 252 27.53 -17.53 21.77
N THR A 253 26.51 -17.85 22.56
CA THR A 253 25.41 -18.75 22.15
C THR A 253 24.16 -17.99 21.71
N ALA A 254 24.03 -16.74 22.13
CA ALA A 254 23.01 -15.80 21.70
C ALA A 254 23.60 -14.38 21.67
N LEU A 255 23.05 -13.55 20.79
CA LEU A 255 23.36 -12.14 20.69
C LEU A 255 22.06 -11.38 20.47
N ASP A 256 21.73 -10.51 21.43
CA ASP A 256 20.51 -9.70 21.37
C ASP A 256 20.85 -8.27 20.97
N CYS A 257 20.39 -7.87 19.78
CA CYS A 257 20.66 -6.57 19.19
C CYS A 257 19.44 -5.62 19.20
N HIS A 258 18.32 -5.99 19.83
CA HIS A 258 17.05 -5.25 19.64
C HIS A 258 17.08 -3.79 20.14
N LEU A 259 17.92 -3.49 21.14
CA LEU A 259 18.11 -2.13 21.67
C LEU A 259 19.31 -1.40 21.05
N SER A 260 19.94 -1.94 20.01
CA SER A 260 21.04 -1.30 19.26
C SER A 260 20.66 -1.02 17.80
N PRO A 261 19.65 -0.17 17.53
CA PRO A 261 19.07 0.01 16.19
C PRO A 261 19.97 0.79 15.21
N LYS A 262 21.14 1.25 15.64
CA LYS A 262 22.08 2.05 14.84
C LYS A 262 23.19 1.24 14.19
N LEU A 263 23.23 -0.08 14.38
CA LEU A 263 24.31 -0.92 13.84
C LEU A 263 24.44 -0.74 12.32
N THR A 264 25.65 -0.39 11.89
CA THR A 264 26.08 -0.26 10.49
C THR A 264 26.94 -1.44 10.08
N SER A 265 27.81 -1.92 10.97
CA SER A 265 28.69 -3.07 10.75
C SER A 265 28.63 -4.04 11.93
N VAL A 266 28.38 -5.31 11.64
CA VAL A 266 28.38 -6.39 12.64
C VAL A 266 29.27 -7.52 12.15
N ASP A 267 30.33 -7.81 12.89
CA ASP A 267 31.06 -9.07 12.79
C ASP A 267 30.82 -9.91 14.05
N CYS A 268 30.08 -11.00 13.84
CA CYS A 268 29.77 -12.01 14.84
C CYS A 268 30.21 -13.41 14.43
N SER A 269 31.15 -13.49 13.48
CA SER A 269 31.64 -14.76 12.97
C SER A 269 32.43 -15.56 14.02
N GLU A 270 32.61 -16.86 13.78
CA GLU A 270 33.31 -17.80 14.69
C GLU A 270 32.76 -17.76 16.13
N ASN A 271 31.45 -17.96 16.27
CA ASN A 271 30.77 -18.05 17.56
C ASN A 271 29.90 -19.33 17.61
N LYS A 272 28.94 -19.41 18.54
CA LYS A 272 28.03 -20.55 18.71
C LYS A 272 26.57 -20.12 18.62
N LEU A 273 26.29 -19.05 17.88
CA LEU A 273 24.94 -18.50 17.73
C LEU A 273 24.04 -19.48 16.99
N THR A 274 22.83 -19.72 17.50
CA THR A 274 21.82 -20.57 16.83
C THR A 274 20.78 -19.76 16.06
N GLN A 275 20.68 -18.47 16.34
CA GLN A 275 19.78 -17.51 15.71
C GLN A 275 20.39 -16.11 15.79
N LEU A 276 20.01 -15.23 14.86
CA LEU A 276 20.42 -13.83 14.88
C LEU A 276 19.30 -12.96 14.29
N ASP A 277 18.90 -11.94 15.05
CA ASP A 277 17.91 -10.93 14.62
C ASP A 277 18.54 -9.54 14.62
N LEU A 278 18.56 -8.93 13.43
CA LEU A 278 19.07 -7.59 13.18
C LEU A 278 18.01 -6.68 12.56
N THR A 279 16.73 -7.06 12.63
CA THR A 279 15.61 -6.26 12.09
C THR A 279 15.46 -4.90 12.75
N SER A 280 16.00 -4.73 13.96
CA SER A 280 16.08 -3.44 14.65
C SER A 280 17.02 -2.44 13.96
N SER A 281 18.00 -2.93 13.18
CA SER A 281 19.02 -2.14 12.48
C SER A 281 18.77 -2.02 10.98
N ARG A 282 17.53 -2.30 10.54
CA ARG A 282 17.12 -2.31 9.12
C ARG A 282 17.40 -1.02 8.34
N ALA A 283 17.47 0.13 9.02
CA ALA A 283 17.68 1.43 8.40
C ALA A 283 19.16 1.83 8.30
N THR A 284 20.09 1.06 8.87
CA THR A 284 21.50 1.44 9.01
C THR A 284 22.48 0.35 8.60
N LEU A 285 22.12 -0.93 8.70
CA LEU A 285 23.04 -2.04 8.51
C LEU A 285 23.55 -2.12 7.06
N THR A 286 24.86 -1.98 6.88
CA THR A 286 25.54 -2.04 5.57
C THR A 286 26.42 -3.28 5.41
N THR A 287 26.96 -3.82 6.51
CA THR A 287 27.84 -4.99 6.48
C THR A 287 27.52 -5.95 7.60
N LEU A 288 27.40 -7.24 7.26
CA LEU A 288 27.16 -8.31 8.21
C LEU A 288 28.06 -9.51 7.92
N SER A 289 28.87 -9.90 8.90
CA SER A 289 29.53 -11.20 8.97
C SER A 289 28.98 -11.97 10.16
N CYS A 290 28.38 -13.12 9.90
CA CYS A 290 27.89 -14.07 10.90
C CYS A 290 28.30 -15.49 10.54
N SER A 291 29.42 -15.66 9.83
CA SER A 291 29.89 -16.97 9.40
C SER A 291 30.35 -17.83 10.57
N ASP A 292 30.50 -19.13 10.34
CA ASP A 292 31.12 -20.06 11.32
C ASP A 292 30.36 -20.05 12.65
N ASN A 293 29.05 -20.24 12.56
CA ASN A 293 28.13 -20.30 13.69
C ASN A 293 27.21 -21.53 13.54
N GLN A 294 26.13 -21.59 14.32
CA GLN A 294 25.13 -22.67 14.27
C GLN A 294 23.76 -22.12 13.87
N ILE A 295 23.72 -21.01 13.12
CA ILE A 295 22.51 -20.26 12.86
C ILE A 295 21.56 -21.08 11.97
N THR A 296 20.37 -21.36 12.50
CA THR A 296 19.27 -21.95 11.74
C THR A 296 18.27 -20.91 11.24
N GLN A 297 18.26 -19.72 11.87
CA GLN A 297 17.35 -18.63 11.53
C GLN A 297 18.11 -17.29 11.59
N LEU A 298 18.21 -16.63 10.43
CA LEU A 298 18.79 -15.30 10.27
C LEU A 298 17.67 -14.31 9.89
N GLN A 299 17.38 -13.35 10.77
CA GLN A 299 16.34 -12.34 10.56
C GLN A 299 16.97 -11.00 10.22
N ILE A 300 16.98 -10.69 8.92
CA ILE A 300 17.52 -9.45 8.34
C ILE A 300 16.50 -8.73 7.45
N ALA A 301 15.22 -9.07 7.57
CA ALA A 301 14.17 -8.53 6.71
C ALA A 301 14.13 -6.99 6.77
N GLY A 302 14.22 -6.36 5.60
CA GLY A 302 14.20 -4.91 5.46
C GLY A 302 15.55 -4.21 5.64
N CYS A 303 16.65 -4.92 5.91
CA CYS A 303 18.02 -4.36 5.92
C CYS A 303 18.51 -4.02 4.50
N THR A 304 17.79 -3.15 3.79
CA THR A 304 17.96 -2.91 2.34
C THR A 304 19.25 -2.16 1.96
N LEU A 305 19.95 -1.58 2.95
CA LEU A 305 21.25 -0.93 2.77
C LEU A 305 22.44 -1.90 2.82
N LEU A 306 22.20 -3.20 3.09
CA LEU A 306 23.25 -4.20 3.21
C LEU A 306 23.96 -4.38 1.85
N ASN A 307 25.25 -4.07 1.80
CA ASN A 307 26.10 -4.23 0.62
C ASN A 307 26.95 -5.49 0.64
N SER A 308 27.19 -6.05 1.84
CA SER A 308 28.01 -7.25 2.03
C SER A 308 27.42 -8.11 3.14
N LEU A 309 27.11 -9.36 2.79
CA LEU A 309 26.61 -10.39 3.70
C LEU A 309 27.48 -11.64 3.62
N ASN A 310 28.09 -12.01 4.75
CA ASN A 310 28.72 -13.32 4.93
C ASN A 310 28.00 -14.12 6.02
N ALA A 311 27.23 -15.13 5.62
CA ALA A 311 26.53 -16.06 6.50
C ALA A 311 26.98 -17.52 6.27
N SER A 312 28.22 -17.71 5.82
CA SER A 312 28.80 -19.01 5.48
C SER A 312 29.00 -19.92 6.71
N ASN A 313 29.18 -21.23 6.52
CA ASN A 313 29.38 -22.20 7.61
C ASN A 313 28.32 -22.07 8.73
N ASN A 314 27.05 -22.24 8.35
CA ASN A 314 25.92 -22.20 9.27
C ASN A 314 24.96 -23.38 9.01
N GLN A 315 23.76 -23.34 9.60
CA GLN A 315 22.74 -24.38 9.43
C GLN A 315 21.47 -23.82 8.75
N LEU A 316 21.62 -22.79 7.91
CA LEU A 316 20.50 -22.15 7.21
C LEU A 316 19.91 -23.11 6.18
N SER A 317 18.61 -23.40 6.29
CA SER A 317 17.86 -24.15 5.28
C SER A 317 17.22 -23.23 4.22
N SER A 318 17.03 -21.96 4.56
CA SER A 318 16.54 -20.92 3.66
C SER A 318 17.04 -19.55 4.13
N ILE A 319 17.05 -18.58 3.20
CA ILE A 319 17.29 -17.16 3.47
C ILE A 319 16.40 -16.34 2.53
N THR A 320 15.83 -15.25 3.01
CA THR A 320 14.99 -14.34 2.20
C THR A 320 15.74 -13.03 1.99
N LEU A 321 15.92 -12.65 0.71
CA LEU A 321 16.69 -11.48 0.29
C LEU A 321 15.84 -10.45 -0.47
N THR A 322 14.53 -10.40 -0.16
CA THR A 322 13.61 -9.43 -0.76
C THR A 322 14.00 -7.99 -0.41
N GLY A 323 14.12 -7.13 -1.43
CA GLY A 323 14.47 -5.71 -1.31
C GLY A 323 15.95 -5.38 -1.13
N PHE A 324 16.88 -6.33 -1.24
CA PHE A 324 18.33 -6.14 -1.02
C PHE A 324 19.05 -5.55 -2.26
N ALA A 325 18.53 -4.46 -2.83
CA ALA A 325 19.03 -3.88 -4.08
C ALA A 325 20.50 -3.39 -4.01
N ALA A 326 21.00 -3.07 -2.81
CA ALA A 326 22.37 -2.62 -2.57
C ALA A 326 23.40 -3.74 -2.39
N LEU A 327 22.97 -5.01 -2.31
CA LEU A 327 23.84 -6.13 -1.99
C LEU A 327 24.80 -6.46 -3.14
N GLU A 328 26.10 -6.24 -2.95
CA GLU A 328 27.15 -6.51 -3.93
C GLU A 328 27.83 -7.87 -3.72
N ARG A 329 27.97 -8.28 -2.45
CA ARG A 329 28.70 -9.48 -2.04
C ARG A 329 27.84 -10.34 -1.12
N LEU A 330 27.60 -11.58 -1.54
CA LEU A 330 26.87 -12.58 -0.77
C LEU A 330 27.70 -13.86 -0.65
N SER A 331 28.05 -14.23 0.58
CA SER A 331 28.71 -15.49 0.90
C SER A 331 27.81 -16.29 1.84
N ILE A 332 27.36 -17.44 1.39
CA ILE A 332 26.46 -18.36 2.10
C ILE A 332 26.93 -19.81 1.95
N TYR A 333 28.22 -20.02 1.66
CA TYR A 333 28.76 -21.35 1.45
C TYR A 333 28.65 -22.21 2.71
N ALA A 334 28.66 -23.53 2.56
CA ALA A 334 28.58 -24.49 3.67
C ALA A 334 27.35 -24.24 4.57
N ASN A 335 26.16 -24.33 3.97
CA ASN A 335 24.87 -24.25 4.64
C ASN A 335 23.98 -25.44 4.21
N ARG A 336 22.68 -25.39 4.50
CA ARG A 336 21.70 -26.43 4.13
C ARG A 336 20.65 -25.90 3.15
N LEU A 337 20.98 -24.87 2.37
CA LEU A 337 20.04 -24.24 1.45
C LEU A 337 19.67 -25.21 0.34
N THR A 338 18.37 -25.42 0.14
CA THR A 338 17.85 -26.20 -0.99
C THR A 338 17.52 -25.32 -2.18
N ALA A 339 17.31 -24.03 -1.96
CA ALA A 339 17.06 -23.03 -3.00
C ALA A 339 17.54 -21.65 -2.52
N LEU A 340 17.81 -20.76 -3.48
CA LEU A 340 18.20 -19.38 -3.24
C LEU A 340 17.60 -18.49 -4.33
N ASP A 341 16.94 -17.41 -3.92
CA ASP A 341 16.42 -16.37 -4.81
C ASP A 341 17.16 -15.05 -4.54
N VAL A 342 17.78 -14.49 -5.58
CA VAL A 342 18.49 -13.21 -5.54
C VAL A 342 17.90 -12.17 -6.52
N THR A 343 16.63 -12.32 -6.92
CA THR A 343 15.97 -11.45 -7.90
C THR A 343 16.05 -9.96 -7.55
N ASP A 344 15.91 -9.61 -6.26
CA ASP A 344 15.97 -8.23 -5.78
C ASP A 344 17.40 -7.73 -5.52
N CYS A 345 18.42 -8.60 -5.60
CA CYS A 345 19.83 -8.24 -5.35
C CYS A 345 20.47 -7.63 -6.60
N THR A 346 19.93 -6.53 -7.10
CA THR A 346 20.29 -5.97 -8.42
C THR A 346 21.74 -5.51 -8.56
N ALA A 347 22.44 -5.25 -7.45
CA ALA A 347 23.86 -4.84 -7.42
C ALA A 347 24.85 -6.02 -7.28
N LEU A 348 24.38 -7.26 -7.22
CA LEU A 348 25.22 -8.41 -6.88
C LEU A 348 26.29 -8.66 -7.95
N VAL A 349 27.54 -8.78 -7.51
CA VAL A 349 28.71 -9.07 -8.36
C VAL A 349 29.51 -10.28 -7.87
N HIS A 350 29.32 -10.69 -6.62
CA HIS A 350 29.98 -11.84 -6.02
C HIS A 350 28.99 -12.69 -5.24
N LEU A 351 28.89 -13.97 -5.60
CA LEU A 351 28.06 -14.96 -4.92
C LEU A 351 28.85 -16.25 -4.68
N SER A 352 29.06 -16.59 -3.41
CA SER A 352 29.57 -17.91 -3.02
C SER A 352 28.45 -18.70 -2.33
N ALA A 353 28.00 -19.74 -3.00
CA ALA A 353 26.91 -20.62 -2.58
C ALA A 353 27.34 -22.10 -2.57
N ASP A 354 28.65 -22.34 -2.46
CA ASP A 354 29.27 -23.67 -2.40
C ASP A 354 28.76 -24.48 -1.21
N GLU A 355 28.90 -25.80 -1.29
CA GLU A 355 28.62 -26.74 -0.19
C GLU A 355 27.23 -26.55 0.43
N ASN A 356 26.23 -26.31 -0.41
CA ASN A 356 24.82 -26.28 -0.02
C ASN A 356 24.09 -27.55 -0.50
N SER A 357 22.77 -27.59 -0.34
CA SER A 357 21.91 -28.73 -0.71
C SER A 357 21.08 -28.44 -1.96
N MET A 358 21.53 -27.56 -2.86
CA MET A 358 20.81 -27.22 -4.08
C MET A 358 21.00 -28.31 -5.14
N ASP A 359 19.88 -28.86 -5.62
CA ASP A 359 19.88 -29.73 -6.79
C ASP A 359 20.02 -28.92 -8.09
N ALA A 360 20.05 -29.60 -9.24
CA ALA A 360 20.29 -28.95 -10.52
C ALA A 360 19.16 -27.98 -10.89
N CYS A 361 17.92 -28.28 -10.51
CA CYS A 361 16.78 -27.39 -10.77
C CYS A 361 16.88 -26.12 -9.93
N SER A 362 17.21 -26.26 -8.65
CA SER A 362 17.35 -25.14 -7.72
C SER A 362 18.52 -24.22 -8.09
N LEU A 363 19.63 -24.79 -8.57
CA LEU A 363 20.73 -24.01 -9.14
C LEU A 363 20.32 -23.29 -10.42
N ASN A 364 19.55 -23.95 -11.29
CA ASN A 364 19.02 -23.29 -12.49
C ASN A 364 18.09 -22.11 -12.15
N ASP A 365 17.26 -22.24 -11.11
CA ASP A 365 16.42 -21.14 -10.62
C ASP A 365 17.26 -19.99 -10.07
N LEU A 366 18.29 -20.31 -9.28
CA LEU A 366 19.29 -19.33 -8.84
C LEU A 366 19.89 -18.60 -10.05
N PHE A 367 20.38 -19.32 -11.06
CA PHE A 367 21.00 -18.72 -12.25
C PHE A 367 20.07 -17.74 -12.98
N ARG A 368 18.76 -17.99 -12.94
CA ARG A 368 17.76 -17.13 -13.59
C ARG A 368 17.45 -15.88 -12.77
N SER A 369 17.55 -15.96 -11.44
CA SER A 369 17.40 -14.83 -10.52
C SER A 369 18.63 -13.90 -10.46
N LEU A 370 19.79 -14.33 -10.99
CA LEU A 370 20.99 -13.51 -11.00
C LEU A 370 20.79 -12.18 -11.77
N PRO A 371 21.34 -11.05 -11.29
CA PRO A 371 21.38 -9.81 -12.07
C PRO A 371 22.40 -9.90 -13.21
N THR A 372 22.45 -8.89 -14.07
CA THR A 372 23.48 -8.76 -15.12
C THR A 372 24.48 -7.67 -14.73
N PRO A 373 25.61 -8.01 -14.09
CA PRO A 373 26.58 -7.02 -13.61
C PRO A 373 27.37 -6.35 -14.75
N GLN A 374 27.79 -5.11 -14.52
CA GLN A 374 28.58 -4.32 -15.49
C GLN A 374 29.97 -4.91 -15.74
N SER A 375 30.63 -5.37 -14.68
CA SER A 375 31.81 -6.23 -14.74
C SER A 375 31.39 -7.69 -14.63
N GLN A 376 32.18 -8.63 -15.18
CA GLN A 376 31.90 -10.05 -15.04
C GLN A 376 31.72 -10.43 -13.55
N GLY A 377 30.57 -11.00 -13.20
CA GLY A 377 30.28 -11.48 -11.86
C GLY A 377 31.00 -12.80 -11.57
N ASN A 378 31.21 -13.13 -10.29
CA ASN A 378 31.82 -14.39 -9.88
C ASN A 378 30.83 -15.22 -9.04
N LEU A 379 30.51 -16.42 -9.53
CA LEU A 379 29.59 -17.37 -8.94
C LEU A 379 30.33 -18.67 -8.59
N SER A 380 30.27 -19.03 -7.31
CA SER A 380 30.85 -20.27 -6.77
C SER A 380 29.74 -21.19 -6.28
N ILE A 381 29.68 -22.42 -6.80
CA ILE A 381 28.62 -23.41 -6.50
C ILE A 381 29.15 -24.83 -6.25
N VAL A 382 30.46 -25.02 -6.12
CA VAL A 382 31.10 -26.33 -5.88
C VAL A 382 30.44 -27.05 -4.70
N GLY A 383 30.32 -28.37 -4.78
CA GLY A 383 29.81 -29.18 -3.66
C GLY A 383 28.29 -29.23 -3.51
N ASN A 384 27.53 -28.48 -4.32
CA ASN A 384 26.08 -28.67 -4.42
C ASN A 384 25.74 -29.95 -5.21
N PRO A 385 24.70 -30.72 -4.81
CA PRO A 385 24.26 -31.90 -5.55
C PRO A 385 24.01 -31.67 -7.05
N GLY A 386 23.52 -30.47 -7.41
CA GLY A 386 23.26 -30.10 -8.80
C GLY A 386 24.41 -29.52 -9.59
N ALA A 387 25.58 -29.23 -8.97
CA ALA A 387 26.59 -28.34 -9.54
C ALA A 387 27.05 -28.78 -10.93
N THR A 388 27.44 -30.06 -11.09
CA THR A 388 27.94 -30.61 -12.36
C THR A 388 26.86 -30.96 -13.36
N THR A 389 25.59 -30.96 -12.95
CA THR A 389 24.45 -31.36 -13.79
C THR A 389 23.49 -30.22 -14.10
N SER A 390 23.76 -29.03 -13.57
CA SER A 390 23.00 -27.80 -13.81
C SER A 390 23.27 -27.21 -15.20
N THR A 391 22.53 -26.16 -15.56
CA THR A 391 22.57 -25.46 -16.85
C THR A 391 23.35 -24.16 -16.68
N THR A 392 24.66 -24.25 -16.41
CA THR A 392 25.51 -23.09 -16.07
C THR A 392 25.57 -22.00 -17.15
N THR A 393 25.19 -22.34 -18.39
CA THR A 393 25.01 -21.38 -19.47
C THR A 393 23.99 -20.27 -19.15
N LEU A 394 22.99 -20.54 -18.29
CA LEU A 394 22.01 -19.54 -17.84
C LEU A 394 22.65 -18.38 -17.07
N ALA A 395 23.64 -18.69 -16.23
CA ALA A 395 24.42 -17.70 -15.48
C ALA A 395 25.45 -17.01 -16.39
N GLN A 396 26.12 -17.78 -17.25
CA GLN A 396 27.11 -17.24 -18.21
C GLN A 396 26.49 -16.21 -19.17
N GLN A 397 25.28 -16.45 -19.66
CA GLN A 397 24.52 -15.50 -20.49
C GLN A 397 24.20 -14.18 -19.78
N ARG A 398 24.19 -14.17 -18.43
CA ARG A 398 24.01 -12.98 -17.60
C ARG A 398 25.34 -12.36 -17.16
N ASN A 399 26.45 -12.67 -17.83
CA ASN A 399 27.79 -12.15 -17.52
C ASN A 399 28.38 -12.65 -16.18
N TRP A 400 28.05 -13.88 -15.76
CA TRP A 400 28.66 -14.52 -14.60
C TRP A 400 29.69 -15.58 -14.98
N GLN A 401 30.86 -15.53 -14.35
CA GLN A 401 31.83 -16.62 -14.33
C GLN A 401 31.41 -17.63 -13.28
N VAL A 402 31.20 -18.88 -13.70
CA VAL A 402 30.86 -20.00 -12.81
C VAL A 402 32.10 -20.88 -12.63
N ASP A 403 32.38 -21.28 -11.39
CA ASP A 403 33.52 -22.12 -11.01
C ASP A 403 33.43 -23.58 -11.50
N VAL A 404 32.22 -24.11 -11.68
CA VAL A 404 31.91 -25.45 -12.19
C VAL A 404 31.15 -25.35 -13.51
N GLN A 405 31.45 -26.28 -14.43
CA GLN A 405 30.68 -26.44 -15.66
C GLN A 405 29.63 -27.54 -15.47
N GLY A 406 28.36 -27.19 -15.65
CA GLY A 406 27.25 -28.13 -15.65
C GLY A 406 26.97 -28.70 -17.05
N ASP A 407 26.49 -29.94 -17.12
CA ASP A 407 26.21 -30.66 -18.38
C ASP A 407 24.74 -30.58 -18.85
N ASN A 408 23.89 -29.82 -18.14
CA ASN A 408 22.45 -29.68 -18.42
C ASN A 408 21.62 -30.98 -18.30
N THR A 409 22.09 -32.01 -17.58
CA THR A 409 21.38 -33.31 -17.46
C THR A 409 20.60 -33.50 -16.17
N GLY A 410 20.83 -32.67 -15.16
CA GLY A 410 20.41 -32.94 -13.77
C GLY A 410 19.02 -32.44 -13.40
N CYS A 411 18.40 -31.61 -14.23
CA CYS A 411 17.06 -31.11 -13.99
C CYS A 411 16.09 -31.75 -15.00
N PRO A 412 15.37 -32.83 -14.63
CA PRO A 412 14.53 -33.60 -15.55
C PRO A 412 13.28 -32.86 -16.02
N SER A 413 12.90 -31.77 -15.34
CA SER A 413 12.01 -30.76 -15.92
C SER A 413 12.83 -29.97 -16.94
N GLY A 414 12.78 -30.43 -18.19
CA GLY A 414 13.46 -29.77 -19.31
C GLY A 414 13.25 -28.26 -19.24
N ASP A 415 14.34 -27.51 -19.37
CA ASP A 415 14.45 -26.06 -19.50
C ASP A 415 13.11 -25.32 -19.49
N VAL A 416 12.48 -25.18 -18.32
CA VAL A 416 11.44 -24.17 -18.16
C VAL A 416 12.18 -22.89 -17.85
N GLU A 417 12.60 -22.24 -18.93
CA GLU A 417 12.99 -20.83 -18.96
C GLU A 417 12.10 -20.08 -17.96
N ALA A 418 12.66 -19.45 -16.92
CA ALA A 418 11.93 -18.60 -15.97
C ALA A 418 11.68 -17.23 -16.61
N PRO A 419 10.73 -16.42 -16.11
CA PRO A 419 10.44 -15.12 -16.70
C PRO A 419 11.69 -14.22 -16.63
N PRO A 420 11.94 -13.38 -17.65
CA PRO A 420 12.96 -12.33 -17.58
C PRO A 420 12.82 -11.47 -16.32
N ALA A 421 13.95 -11.01 -15.76
CA ALA A 421 13.92 -10.13 -14.59
C ALA A 421 13.11 -8.85 -14.87
N GLY A 422 12.25 -8.46 -13.93
CA GLY A 422 11.35 -7.31 -14.08
C GLY A 422 10.09 -7.57 -14.92
N THR A 423 9.80 -8.82 -15.28
CA THR A 423 8.53 -9.16 -15.97
C THR A 423 7.33 -8.80 -15.08
N PRO A 424 6.33 -8.06 -15.60
CA PRO A 424 5.07 -7.76 -14.91
C PRO A 424 4.39 -9.02 -14.35
N VAL A 425 3.72 -8.92 -13.20
CA VAL A 425 3.14 -10.08 -12.51
C VAL A 425 1.74 -9.80 -11.99
N ILE A 426 0.81 -10.69 -12.35
CA ILE A 426 -0.51 -10.78 -11.74
C ILE A 426 -0.45 -11.87 -10.66
N THR A 427 -0.82 -11.52 -9.43
CA THR A 427 -0.87 -12.45 -8.30
C THR A 427 -2.32 -12.77 -7.95
N LEU A 428 -2.65 -14.07 -7.90
CA LEU A 428 -3.93 -14.58 -7.43
C LEU A 428 -3.73 -15.25 -6.06
N THR A 429 -4.57 -14.90 -5.09
CA THR A 429 -4.68 -15.66 -3.83
C THR A 429 -5.77 -16.71 -4.00
N THR A 430 -5.39 -17.97 -3.87
CA THR A 430 -6.22 -19.14 -4.15
C THR A 430 -6.43 -20.01 -2.92
N LYS A 431 -7.48 -20.83 -2.92
CA LYS A 431 -7.65 -21.89 -1.92
C LYS A 431 -6.69 -23.05 -2.26
N PRO A 432 -5.85 -23.52 -1.31
CA PRO A 432 -4.97 -24.66 -1.57
C PRO A 432 -5.73 -25.91 -2.02
N GLY A 433 -5.19 -26.61 -3.01
CA GLY A 433 -5.81 -27.79 -3.64
C GLY A 433 -6.93 -27.51 -4.63
N SER A 434 -7.24 -26.24 -4.92
CA SER A 434 -8.27 -25.89 -5.93
C SER A 434 -7.71 -25.93 -7.35
N ASN A 435 -8.63 -25.97 -8.32
CA ASN A 435 -8.31 -25.78 -9.74
C ASN A 435 -8.92 -24.47 -10.19
N ILE A 436 -8.15 -23.69 -10.93
CA ILE A 436 -8.63 -22.44 -11.52
C ILE A 436 -8.45 -22.46 -13.03
N THR A 437 -9.31 -21.73 -13.73
CA THR A 437 -9.19 -21.41 -15.14
C THR A 437 -8.93 -19.92 -15.27
N VAL A 438 -7.91 -19.57 -16.03
CA VAL A 438 -7.60 -18.18 -16.39
C VAL A 438 -7.47 -18.07 -17.90
N THR A 439 -7.89 -16.94 -18.45
CA THR A 439 -7.64 -16.59 -19.84
C THR A 439 -6.85 -15.30 -19.92
N MET A 440 -5.97 -15.19 -20.91
CA MET A 440 -5.14 -14.00 -21.08
C MET A 440 -4.76 -13.78 -22.54
N ARG A 441 -4.50 -12.50 -22.86
CA ARG A 441 -4.03 -12.04 -24.16
C ARG A 441 -2.94 -11.00 -23.99
N VAL A 442 -2.02 -10.95 -24.94
CA VAL A 442 -0.94 -9.94 -25.05
C VAL A 442 -1.14 -9.04 -26.27
N TYR A 443 -0.48 -7.88 -26.32
CA TYR A 443 -0.44 -7.07 -27.53
C TYR A 443 0.58 -7.59 -28.56
N GLU A 444 1.71 -8.13 -28.09
CA GLU A 444 2.80 -8.58 -28.97
C GLU A 444 2.63 -10.07 -29.33
N PRO A 445 2.64 -10.43 -30.63
CA PRO A 445 2.66 -11.83 -31.04
C PRO A 445 3.91 -12.54 -30.52
N ASP A 446 3.82 -13.86 -30.37
CA ASP A 446 4.90 -14.73 -29.88
C ASP A 446 5.37 -14.42 -28.43
N SER A 447 4.52 -13.79 -27.61
CA SER A 447 4.81 -13.56 -26.19
C SER A 447 4.52 -14.79 -25.33
N TYR A 448 5.10 -14.82 -24.14
CA TYR A 448 4.97 -15.93 -23.21
C TYR A 448 4.39 -15.49 -21.85
N VAL A 449 3.74 -16.43 -21.18
CA VAL A 449 3.43 -16.37 -19.75
C VAL A 449 4.27 -17.41 -19.04
N TRP A 450 4.74 -17.04 -17.86
CA TRP A 450 5.28 -17.99 -16.90
C TRP A 450 4.30 -18.16 -15.75
N ILE A 451 3.71 -19.35 -15.66
CA ILE A 451 2.76 -19.71 -14.61
C ILE A 451 3.54 -20.30 -13.44
N GLU A 452 3.50 -19.64 -12.29
CA GLU A 452 4.13 -20.06 -11.04
C GLU A 452 3.04 -20.45 -10.03
N ALA A 453 2.61 -21.72 -10.07
CA ALA A 453 1.62 -22.26 -9.14
C ALA A 453 2.27 -22.84 -7.86
N THR A 454 3.56 -23.18 -7.94
CA THR A 454 4.41 -23.52 -6.79
C THR A 454 5.59 -22.55 -6.82
N PRO A 455 5.95 -21.92 -5.69
CA PRO A 455 7.07 -20.97 -5.66
C PRO A 455 8.34 -21.54 -6.31
N GLY A 456 8.89 -20.79 -7.26
CA GLY A 456 10.10 -21.18 -8.01
C GLY A 456 9.89 -22.16 -9.17
N THR A 457 8.70 -22.76 -9.33
CA THR A 457 8.41 -23.65 -10.47
C THR A 457 7.59 -22.93 -11.52
N PHE A 458 8.15 -22.77 -12.72
CA PHE A 458 7.47 -22.10 -13.83
C PHE A 458 6.94 -23.09 -14.86
N GLN A 459 5.85 -22.72 -15.51
CA GLN A 459 5.39 -23.29 -16.78
C GLN A 459 5.37 -22.18 -17.81
N LYS A 460 6.33 -22.20 -18.75
CA LYS A 460 6.40 -21.25 -19.86
C LYS A 460 5.42 -21.68 -20.94
N MET A 461 4.45 -20.83 -21.24
CA MET A 461 3.40 -21.09 -22.24
C MET A 461 3.32 -19.92 -23.20
N LEU A 462 3.06 -20.20 -24.48
CA LEU A 462 2.80 -19.16 -25.47
C LEU A 462 1.43 -18.54 -25.20
N ILE A 463 1.35 -17.21 -25.27
CA ILE A 463 0.08 -16.47 -25.15
C ILE A 463 -0.30 -15.92 -26.52
N SER A 464 -1.56 -16.07 -26.87
CA SER A 464 -2.15 -15.50 -28.07
C SER A 464 -2.19 -13.96 -28.00
N SER A 465 -1.91 -13.32 -29.13
CA SER A 465 -2.26 -11.91 -29.37
C SER A 465 -3.61 -11.75 -30.09
N ASP A 466 -4.28 -12.85 -30.42
CA ASP A 466 -5.60 -12.86 -31.05
C ASP A 466 -6.69 -12.42 -30.06
N TYR A 467 -7.47 -11.41 -30.45
CA TYR A 467 -8.57 -10.88 -29.66
C TYR A 467 -9.75 -11.85 -29.56
N ASP A 468 -10.05 -12.57 -30.64
CA ASP A 468 -11.20 -13.48 -30.70
C ASP A 468 -10.91 -14.84 -30.05
N ASN A 469 -9.63 -15.14 -29.78
CA ASN A 469 -9.18 -16.42 -29.26
C ASN A 469 -8.04 -16.26 -28.22
N PRO A 470 -8.36 -15.77 -26.99
CA PRO A 470 -7.38 -15.64 -25.92
C PRO A 470 -6.91 -17.01 -25.43
N SER A 471 -5.68 -17.07 -24.90
CA SER A 471 -5.14 -18.32 -24.37
C SER A 471 -5.81 -18.67 -23.05
N GLU A 472 -6.38 -19.87 -22.96
CA GLU A 472 -6.97 -20.43 -21.74
C GLU A 472 -6.00 -21.40 -21.06
N PHE A 473 -5.91 -21.30 -19.72
CA PHE A 473 -5.05 -22.12 -18.89
C PHE A 473 -5.83 -22.69 -17.71
N HIS A 474 -5.71 -23.99 -17.49
CA HIS A 474 -6.22 -24.68 -16.31
C HIS A 474 -5.07 -24.96 -15.35
N ILE A 475 -5.13 -24.36 -14.16
CA ILE A 475 -4.03 -24.35 -13.20
C ILE A 475 -4.50 -25.07 -11.94
N VAL A 476 -3.76 -26.11 -11.55
CA VAL A 476 -3.89 -26.73 -10.23
C VAL A 476 -3.15 -25.87 -9.23
N CYS A 477 -3.80 -25.48 -8.13
CA CYS A 477 -3.25 -24.59 -7.11
C CYS A 477 -2.76 -25.41 -5.90
N PRO A 478 -1.49 -25.85 -5.83
CA PRO A 478 -0.99 -26.63 -4.70
C PRO A 478 -0.88 -25.80 -3.42
N GLY A 479 -0.61 -24.49 -3.55
CA GLY A 479 -0.54 -23.53 -2.45
C GLY A 479 -1.66 -22.51 -2.47
N SER A 480 -1.49 -21.44 -1.67
CA SER A 480 -2.46 -20.34 -1.55
C SER A 480 -2.25 -19.22 -2.56
N THR A 481 -1.27 -19.36 -3.46
CA THR A 481 -0.84 -18.28 -4.35
C THR A 481 -0.49 -18.84 -5.71
N VAL A 482 -0.97 -18.19 -6.77
CA VAL A 482 -0.55 -18.41 -8.15
C VAL A 482 -0.05 -17.07 -8.69
N ARG A 483 1.14 -17.06 -9.29
CA ARG A 483 1.68 -15.88 -9.98
C ARG A 483 1.75 -16.12 -11.48
N LEU A 484 1.32 -15.14 -12.24
CA LEU A 484 1.31 -15.17 -13.69
C LEU A 484 2.22 -14.04 -14.16
N HIS A 485 3.43 -14.39 -14.58
CA HIS A 485 4.44 -13.43 -15.01
C HIS A 485 4.30 -13.23 -16.51
N SER A 486 3.77 -12.08 -16.92
CA SER A 486 3.69 -11.63 -18.30
C SER A 486 3.16 -10.19 -18.36
N ASN A 487 3.50 -9.46 -19.42
CA ASN A 487 2.92 -8.15 -19.71
C ASN A 487 1.57 -8.30 -20.43
N VAL A 488 0.52 -8.61 -19.67
CA VAL A 488 -0.81 -8.96 -20.18
C VAL A 488 -1.61 -7.71 -20.58
N ALA A 489 -2.29 -7.79 -21.73
CA ALA A 489 -3.20 -6.77 -22.23
C ALA A 489 -4.64 -6.99 -21.73
N ASP A 490 -5.13 -8.23 -21.80
CA ASP A 490 -6.43 -8.62 -21.26
C ASP A 490 -6.26 -9.83 -20.35
N PHE A 491 -6.81 -9.75 -19.15
CA PHE A 491 -6.75 -10.83 -18.17
C PHE A 491 -8.15 -11.18 -17.65
N SER A 492 -8.46 -12.48 -17.62
CA SER A 492 -9.67 -12.98 -16.98
C SER A 492 -9.36 -14.16 -16.08
N CYS A 493 -9.88 -14.08 -14.86
CA CYS A 493 -9.95 -15.17 -13.89
C CYS A 493 -11.38 -15.34 -13.37
N SER A 494 -12.37 -14.99 -14.19
CA SER A 494 -13.77 -15.04 -13.81
C SER A 494 -14.28 -16.48 -13.67
N LYS A 495 -15.35 -16.68 -12.89
CA LYS A 495 -16.08 -17.96 -12.77
C LYS A 495 -15.28 -19.10 -12.16
N ASN A 496 -14.37 -18.81 -11.22
CA ASN A 496 -13.67 -19.85 -10.45
C ASN A 496 -14.34 -20.19 -9.12
N GLY A 497 -15.56 -19.68 -8.88
CA GLY A 497 -16.33 -19.97 -7.68
C GLY A 497 -15.56 -19.55 -6.43
N GLU A 498 -15.42 -20.43 -5.45
CA GLU A 498 -14.70 -20.08 -4.22
C GLU A 498 -13.17 -20.19 -4.31
N ALA A 499 -12.62 -20.58 -5.46
CA ALA A 499 -11.20 -20.89 -5.56
C ALA A 499 -10.30 -19.66 -5.47
N ILE A 500 -10.73 -18.49 -5.97
CA ILE A 500 -9.94 -17.25 -5.95
C ILE A 500 -10.54 -16.29 -4.90
N THR A 501 -9.68 -15.79 -4.01
CA THR A 501 -10.06 -14.96 -2.86
C THR A 501 -9.42 -13.57 -2.85
N ALA A 502 -8.35 -13.35 -3.62
CA ALA A 502 -7.82 -12.02 -3.88
C ALA A 502 -7.09 -11.97 -5.21
N ILE A 503 -6.96 -10.76 -5.76
CA ILE A 503 -6.18 -10.47 -6.96
C ILE A 503 -5.36 -9.20 -6.78
N ASP A 504 -4.09 -9.26 -7.16
CA ASP A 504 -3.21 -8.12 -7.28
C ASP A 504 -2.67 -8.06 -8.72
N ALA A 505 -3.21 -7.12 -9.50
CA ALA A 505 -2.79 -6.85 -10.87
C ALA A 505 -2.00 -5.52 -10.96
N SER A 506 -1.69 -4.89 -9.82
CA SER A 506 -1.11 -3.54 -9.78
C SER A 506 0.27 -3.45 -10.44
N ASN A 507 0.95 -4.56 -10.69
CA ASN A 507 2.23 -4.59 -11.39
C ASN A 507 2.12 -4.85 -12.90
N ASN A 508 0.94 -4.62 -13.51
CA ASN A 508 0.68 -4.81 -14.94
C ASN A 508 0.23 -3.48 -15.58
N PRO A 509 1.18 -2.61 -15.96
CA PRO A 509 0.86 -1.25 -16.42
C PRO A 509 0.10 -1.21 -17.75
N GLU A 510 0.29 -2.20 -18.63
CA GLU A 510 -0.35 -2.29 -19.95
C GLU A 510 -1.73 -2.96 -19.93
N LEU A 511 -2.24 -3.36 -18.75
CA LEU A 511 -3.50 -4.06 -18.63
C LEU A 511 -4.67 -3.14 -19.03
N GLY A 512 -5.35 -3.49 -20.14
CA GLY A 512 -6.51 -2.79 -20.67
C GLY A 512 -7.84 -3.38 -20.19
N THR A 513 -7.89 -4.70 -19.96
CA THR A 513 -9.13 -5.39 -19.55
C THR A 513 -8.87 -6.34 -18.39
N LEU A 514 -9.72 -6.28 -17.35
CA LEU A 514 -9.69 -7.19 -16.21
C LEU A 514 -11.07 -7.75 -15.89
N TYR A 515 -11.25 -9.06 -16.07
CA TYR A 515 -12.46 -9.78 -15.68
C TYR A 515 -12.18 -10.77 -14.55
N CYS A 516 -12.72 -10.49 -13.36
CA CYS A 516 -12.60 -11.33 -12.18
C CYS A 516 -13.96 -11.58 -11.48
N HIS A 517 -15.06 -11.48 -12.22
CA HIS A 517 -16.41 -11.68 -11.67
C HIS A 517 -16.70 -13.16 -11.35
N GLU A 518 -17.70 -13.42 -10.51
CA GLU A 518 -18.11 -14.78 -10.10
C GLU A 518 -16.98 -15.56 -9.40
N ASN A 519 -16.38 -14.95 -8.37
CA ASN A 519 -15.37 -15.55 -7.51
C ASN A 519 -15.72 -15.35 -6.01
N ALA A 520 -14.77 -15.60 -5.11
CA ALA A 520 -14.87 -15.26 -3.69
C ALA A 520 -13.88 -14.15 -3.29
N ILE A 521 -13.63 -13.20 -4.20
CA ILE A 521 -12.62 -12.14 -4.02
C ILE A 521 -13.06 -11.17 -2.93
N THR A 522 -12.23 -10.98 -1.92
CA THR A 522 -12.41 -9.96 -0.88
C THR A 522 -11.53 -8.73 -1.09
N SER A 523 -10.44 -8.88 -1.84
CA SER A 523 -9.45 -7.81 -2.09
C SER A 523 -9.01 -7.81 -3.55
N ILE A 524 -9.06 -6.63 -4.17
CA ILE A 524 -8.60 -6.37 -5.55
C ILE A 524 -7.66 -5.16 -5.55
N LYS A 525 -6.50 -5.29 -6.20
CA LYS A 525 -5.56 -4.17 -6.39
C LYS A 525 -5.29 -3.95 -7.88
N VAL A 526 -5.61 -2.75 -8.34
CA VAL A 526 -5.54 -2.34 -9.75
C VAL A 526 -4.90 -0.95 -9.96
N THR A 527 -4.49 -0.25 -8.90
CA THR A 527 -4.04 1.15 -8.95
C THR A 527 -2.77 1.39 -9.78
N GLY A 528 -2.02 0.36 -10.14
CA GLY A 528 -0.88 0.44 -11.05
C GLY A 528 -1.20 0.08 -12.52
N CYS A 529 -2.48 -0.03 -12.90
CA CYS A 529 -2.95 -0.29 -14.26
C CYS A 529 -3.55 0.98 -14.90
N PRO A 530 -2.77 2.03 -15.22
CA PRO A 530 -3.32 3.32 -15.65
C PRO A 530 -4.12 3.26 -16.95
N TYR A 531 -3.88 2.26 -17.80
CA TYR A 531 -4.55 2.08 -19.09
C TYR A 531 -5.79 1.17 -19.03
N LEU A 532 -6.25 0.77 -17.84
CA LEU A 532 -7.41 -0.08 -17.69
C LEU A 532 -8.68 0.62 -18.23
N VAL A 533 -9.34 -0.02 -19.19
CA VAL A 533 -10.54 0.45 -19.89
C VAL A 533 -11.79 -0.28 -19.39
N ASP A 534 -11.69 -1.58 -19.15
CA ASP A 534 -12.81 -2.43 -18.72
C ASP A 534 -12.46 -3.22 -17.46
N LEU A 535 -13.26 -3.05 -16.41
CA LEU A 535 -13.13 -3.74 -15.13
C LEU A 535 -14.45 -4.41 -14.74
N SER A 536 -14.45 -5.74 -14.74
CA SER A 536 -15.56 -6.56 -14.24
C SER A 536 -15.13 -7.34 -13.00
N CYS A 537 -15.64 -6.96 -11.84
CA CYS A 537 -15.37 -7.57 -10.53
C CYS A 537 -16.65 -7.93 -9.76
N GLY A 538 -17.80 -8.01 -10.43
CA GLY A 538 -19.09 -8.32 -9.82
C GLY A 538 -19.21 -9.75 -9.26
N LYS A 539 -20.22 -10.01 -8.43
CA LYS A 539 -20.47 -11.31 -7.76
C LYS A 539 -19.24 -11.80 -7.00
N ASN A 540 -18.80 -10.99 -6.05
CA ASN A 540 -17.65 -11.24 -5.19
C ASN A 540 -17.97 -10.79 -3.74
N GLN A 541 -16.95 -10.63 -2.90
CA GLN A 541 -17.07 -10.21 -1.50
C GLN A 541 -16.27 -8.92 -1.21
N ILE A 542 -16.14 -8.06 -2.22
CA ILE A 542 -15.32 -6.85 -2.17
C ILE A 542 -16.03 -5.79 -1.31
N LYS A 543 -15.31 -5.21 -0.34
CA LYS A 543 -15.79 -4.09 0.48
C LYS A 543 -15.24 -2.74 0.05
N GLU A 544 -13.99 -2.73 -0.39
CA GLU A 544 -13.27 -1.54 -0.82
C GLU A 544 -12.74 -1.77 -2.23
N LEU A 545 -13.02 -0.84 -3.13
CA LEU A 545 -12.55 -0.85 -4.50
C LEU A 545 -11.85 0.48 -4.79
N ASP A 546 -10.52 0.44 -4.77
CA ASP A 546 -9.69 1.61 -5.06
C ASP A 546 -9.48 1.74 -6.58
N LEU A 547 -10.06 2.80 -7.16
CA LEU A 547 -10.00 3.13 -8.58
C LEU A 547 -9.02 4.29 -8.86
N THR A 548 -8.19 4.67 -7.89
CA THR A 548 -7.25 5.77 -8.03
C THR A 548 -6.28 5.52 -9.19
N GLY A 549 -6.11 6.52 -10.05
CA GLY A 549 -5.21 6.43 -11.21
C GLY A 549 -5.82 5.83 -12.48
N LEU A 550 -7.01 5.23 -12.41
CA LEU A 550 -7.71 4.58 -13.54
C LEU A 550 -8.45 5.59 -14.43
N ASN A 551 -7.72 6.55 -14.99
CA ASN A 551 -8.28 7.68 -15.72
C ASN A 551 -8.88 7.30 -17.09
N TYR A 552 -8.55 6.11 -17.61
CA TYR A 552 -9.01 5.59 -18.90
C TYR A 552 -10.21 4.63 -18.79
N LEU A 553 -10.71 4.39 -17.58
CA LEU A 553 -11.80 3.45 -17.35
C LEU A 553 -13.10 3.90 -18.04
N GLN A 554 -13.68 3.00 -18.83
CA GLN A 554 -14.91 3.22 -19.61
C GLN A 554 -16.05 2.30 -19.17
N TYR A 555 -15.73 1.09 -18.70
CA TYR A 555 -16.72 0.11 -18.27
C TYR A 555 -16.37 -0.39 -16.86
N LEU A 556 -17.32 -0.27 -15.93
CA LEU A 556 -17.14 -0.73 -14.55
C LEU A 556 -18.34 -1.56 -14.12
N TYR A 557 -18.10 -2.85 -13.90
CA TYR A 557 -19.10 -3.81 -13.42
C TYR A 557 -18.66 -4.36 -12.06
N CYS A 558 -19.15 -3.77 -10.97
CA CYS A 558 -18.84 -4.11 -9.58
C CYS A 558 -20.07 -4.58 -8.78
N TYR A 559 -21.13 -5.01 -9.47
CA TYR A 559 -22.39 -5.46 -8.88
C TYR A 559 -22.27 -6.69 -7.97
N GLU A 560 -23.24 -6.93 -7.09
CA GLU A 560 -23.27 -8.09 -6.17
C GLU A 560 -21.96 -8.23 -5.36
N ASN A 561 -21.62 -7.19 -4.59
CA ASN A 561 -20.47 -7.13 -3.69
C ASN A 561 -20.91 -6.57 -2.32
N GLN A 562 -19.97 -6.12 -1.49
CA GLN A 562 -20.21 -5.53 -0.17
C GLN A 562 -19.71 -4.08 -0.09
N ILE A 563 -19.71 -3.34 -1.21
CA ILE A 563 -19.14 -2.00 -1.30
C ILE A 563 -20.05 -0.99 -0.60
N ASP A 564 -19.52 -0.29 0.40
CA ASP A 564 -20.23 0.76 1.14
C ASP A 564 -20.05 2.15 0.51
N ARG A 565 -18.86 2.41 -0.06
CA ARG A 565 -18.50 3.67 -0.73
C ARG A 565 -17.77 3.38 -2.03
N LEU A 566 -18.26 3.96 -3.12
CA LEU A 566 -17.66 3.86 -4.45
C LEU A 566 -17.21 5.25 -4.92
N ASP A 567 -15.89 5.47 -4.98
CA ASP A 567 -15.33 6.73 -5.48
C ASP A 567 -14.97 6.59 -6.98
N ILE A 568 -15.71 7.32 -7.81
CA ILE A 568 -15.57 7.35 -9.27
C ILE A 568 -15.30 8.77 -9.79
N ALA A 569 -14.93 9.71 -8.91
CA ALA A 569 -14.79 11.12 -9.28
C ALA A 569 -13.75 11.35 -10.40
N HIS A 570 -12.73 10.50 -10.47
CA HIS A 570 -11.65 10.56 -11.46
C HIS A 570 -11.96 9.80 -12.76
N CYS A 571 -12.96 8.92 -12.79
CA CYS A 571 -13.32 8.08 -13.94
C CYS A 571 -14.19 8.84 -14.97
N LYS A 572 -13.68 9.95 -15.52
CA LYS A 572 -14.44 10.88 -16.38
C LYS A 572 -14.83 10.32 -17.75
N LEU A 573 -14.23 9.20 -18.15
CA LEU A 573 -14.48 8.51 -19.42
C LEU A 573 -15.50 7.37 -19.30
N LEU A 574 -16.07 7.14 -18.11
CA LEU A 574 -17.01 6.06 -17.86
C LEU A 574 -18.25 6.18 -18.78
N GLN A 575 -18.50 5.12 -19.53
CA GLN A 575 -19.63 4.93 -20.43
C GLN A 575 -20.69 4.04 -19.76
N GLU A 576 -20.26 2.98 -19.08
CA GLU A 576 -21.15 2.05 -18.40
C GLU A 576 -20.74 1.85 -16.94
N LEU A 577 -21.71 2.00 -16.04
CA LEU A 577 -21.56 1.77 -14.61
C LEU A 577 -22.62 0.78 -14.15
N GLU A 578 -22.20 -0.37 -13.65
CA GLU A 578 -23.03 -1.38 -13.02
C GLU A 578 -22.51 -1.66 -11.61
N CYS A 579 -23.18 -1.07 -10.62
CA CYS A 579 -22.83 -1.13 -9.20
C CYS A 579 -24.01 -1.62 -8.34
N SER A 580 -24.97 -2.33 -8.95
CA SER A 580 -26.14 -2.84 -8.25
C SER A 580 -25.81 -3.87 -7.16
N ALA A 581 -26.73 -4.13 -6.24
CA ALA A 581 -26.60 -5.13 -5.19
C ALA A 581 -25.33 -4.94 -4.34
N ASN A 582 -25.16 -3.73 -3.80
CA ASN A 582 -24.10 -3.34 -2.88
C ASN A 582 -24.71 -2.62 -1.65
N ASN A 583 -23.89 -1.97 -0.83
CA ASN A 583 -24.32 -1.22 0.34
C ASN A 583 -24.16 0.30 0.16
N ILE A 584 -24.10 0.80 -1.08
CA ILE A 584 -23.76 2.19 -1.38
C ILE A 584 -24.84 3.14 -0.87
N GLU A 585 -24.46 4.10 -0.03
CA GLU A 585 -25.36 5.15 0.50
C GLU A 585 -25.29 6.45 -0.30
N GLN A 586 -24.12 6.78 -0.84
CA GLN A 586 -23.85 7.99 -1.62
C GLN A 586 -23.08 7.63 -2.88
N LEU A 587 -23.57 8.12 -4.02
CA LEU A 587 -22.97 7.92 -5.33
C LEU A 587 -22.90 9.26 -6.08
N ASP A 588 -21.69 9.77 -6.27
CA ASP A 588 -21.46 11.01 -7.01
C ASP A 588 -21.34 10.73 -8.51
N LEU A 589 -22.30 11.24 -9.29
CA LEU A 589 -22.37 11.09 -10.74
C LEU A 589 -21.96 12.37 -11.50
N SER A 590 -21.51 13.40 -10.78
CA SER A 590 -21.31 14.77 -11.31
C SER A 590 -20.32 14.85 -12.47
N ASN A 591 -19.42 13.88 -12.62
CA ASN A 591 -18.40 13.85 -13.68
C ASN A 591 -18.71 12.87 -14.82
N LEU A 592 -19.85 12.18 -14.80
CA LEU A 592 -20.17 11.10 -15.76
C LEU A 592 -20.86 11.60 -17.04
N SER A 593 -20.24 12.56 -17.73
CA SER A 593 -20.80 13.16 -18.96
C SER A 593 -20.80 12.22 -20.19
N LYS A 594 -20.07 11.10 -20.09
CA LYS A 594 -19.97 10.07 -21.13
C LYS A 594 -20.90 8.88 -20.90
N ALA A 595 -21.49 8.77 -19.71
CA ALA A 595 -22.29 7.60 -19.35
C ALA A 595 -23.54 7.45 -20.22
N THR A 596 -23.71 6.26 -20.77
CA THR A 596 -24.88 5.79 -21.53
C THR A 596 -25.69 4.78 -20.73
N LEU A 597 -25.07 4.07 -19.79
CA LEU A 597 -25.71 3.08 -18.93
C LEU A 597 -25.30 3.27 -17.47
N ILE A 598 -26.30 3.40 -16.59
CA ILE A 598 -26.09 3.43 -15.13
C ILE A 598 -27.08 2.48 -14.47
N MET A 599 -26.55 1.46 -13.81
CA MET A 599 -27.30 0.48 -13.03
C MET A 599 -26.77 0.53 -11.59
N CYS A 600 -27.60 1.03 -10.68
CA CYS A 600 -27.28 1.22 -9.26
C CYS A 600 -28.40 0.68 -8.36
N HIS A 601 -29.23 -0.21 -8.87
CA HIS A 601 -30.35 -0.77 -8.14
C HIS A 601 -29.91 -1.63 -6.96
N THR A 602 -30.77 -1.82 -5.95
CA THR A 602 -30.46 -2.67 -4.78
C THR A 602 -29.25 -2.15 -4.01
N ASN A 603 -29.35 -0.91 -3.56
CA ASN A 603 -28.36 -0.23 -2.73
C ASN A 603 -29.10 0.54 -1.60
N ARG A 604 -28.45 1.50 -0.95
CA ARG A 604 -29.02 2.35 0.11
C ARG A 604 -29.00 3.83 -0.28
N ILE A 605 -29.02 4.12 -1.59
CA ILE A 605 -28.86 5.47 -2.12
C ILE A 605 -30.09 6.30 -1.78
N GLN A 606 -29.88 7.49 -1.21
CA GLN A 606 -30.96 8.40 -0.81
C GLN A 606 -31.21 9.53 -1.82
N GLN A 607 -30.18 9.92 -2.57
CA GLN A 607 -30.23 11.03 -3.52
C GLN A 607 -29.28 10.76 -4.68
N LEU A 608 -29.64 11.23 -5.88
CA LEU A 608 -28.81 11.18 -7.07
C LEU A 608 -28.94 12.51 -7.83
N ASP A 609 -27.80 13.04 -8.28
CA ASP A 609 -27.75 14.16 -9.21
C ASP A 609 -27.38 13.64 -10.61
N LEU A 610 -28.29 13.81 -11.57
CA LEU A 610 -28.14 13.38 -12.95
C LEU A 610 -27.82 14.54 -13.91
N SER A 611 -27.54 15.73 -13.41
CA SER A 611 -27.37 16.96 -14.20
C SER A 611 -26.27 16.86 -15.28
N SER A 612 -25.25 16.03 -15.05
CA SER A 612 -24.15 15.77 -15.98
C SER A 612 -24.42 14.62 -16.96
N CYS A 613 -25.38 13.73 -16.70
CA CYS A 613 -25.59 12.47 -17.42
C CYS A 613 -26.42 12.63 -18.72
N LYS A 614 -26.02 13.58 -19.58
CA LYS A 614 -26.79 13.97 -20.79
C LYS A 614 -26.90 12.89 -21.87
N LYS A 615 -25.98 11.92 -21.85
CA LYS A 615 -25.92 10.79 -22.78
C LYS A 615 -26.60 9.53 -22.28
N LEU A 616 -27.19 9.56 -21.07
CA LEU A 616 -27.77 8.41 -20.42
C LEU A 616 -28.94 7.85 -21.24
N GLU A 617 -28.85 6.59 -21.63
CA GLU A 617 -29.86 5.87 -22.42
C GLU A 617 -30.59 4.81 -21.59
N GLU A 618 -29.90 4.14 -20.66
CA GLU A 618 -30.50 3.15 -19.77
C GLU A 618 -30.14 3.49 -18.31
N PHE A 619 -31.16 3.60 -17.46
CA PHE A 619 -30.97 3.93 -16.04
C PHE A 619 -31.83 3.04 -15.14
N ASN A 620 -31.20 2.39 -14.17
CA ASN A 620 -31.91 1.60 -13.16
C ASN A 620 -31.41 1.94 -11.76
N CYS A 621 -32.27 2.60 -10.98
CA CYS A 621 -32.04 2.93 -9.57
C CYS A 621 -33.06 2.26 -8.64
N ALA A 622 -33.71 1.17 -9.09
CA ALA A 622 -34.72 0.49 -8.30
C ALA A 622 -34.19 -0.07 -6.95
N ASN A 623 -35.05 -0.35 -5.98
CA ASN A 623 -34.65 -0.88 -4.66
C ASN A 623 -33.57 0.00 -3.98
N ASN A 624 -33.91 1.26 -3.73
CA ASN A 624 -33.07 2.24 -3.02
C ASN A 624 -33.95 3.07 -2.06
N GLN A 625 -33.44 4.18 -1.53
CA GLN A 625 -34.14 5.06 -0.59
C GLN A 625 -34.40 6.45 -1.17
N ILE A 626 -34.51 6.56 -2.50
CA ILE A 626 -34.59 7.83 -3.22
C ILE A 626 -35.97 8.46 -3.03
N LYS A 627 -35.99 9.74 -2.63
CA LYS A 627 -37.22 10.52 -2.38
C LYS A 627 -37.56 11.50 -3.50
N GLU A 628 -36.55 12.07 -4.14
CA GLU A 628 -36.68 13.00 -5.26
C GLU A 628 -35.67 12.61 -6.34
N LEU A 629 -36.08 12.70 -7.60
CA LEU A 629 -35.21 12.46 -8.74
C LEU A 629 -35.55 13.46 -9.85
N ARG A 630 -34.54 14.19 -10.33
CA ARG A 630 -34.69 15.16 -11.42
C ARG A 630 -34.11 14.58 -12.71
N LEU A 631 -34.92 14.59 -13.76
CA LEU A 631 -34.59 13.99 -15.06
C LEU A 631 -34.43 15.04 -16.17
N ASP A 632 -34.33 16.33 -15.83
CA ASP A 632 -34.29 17.44 -16.78
C ASP A 632 -33.14 17.33 -17.80
N ALA A 633 -32.03 16.70 -17.42
CA ALA A 633 -30.85 16.50 -18.27
C ALA A 633 -30.90 15.20 -19.10
N CYS A 634 -31.85 14.30 -18.86
CA CYS A 634 -31.87 12.93 -19.37
C CYS A 634 -32.71 12.77 -20.66
N GLU A 635 -32.51 13.66 -21.64
CA GLU A 635 -33.28 13.65 -22.91
C GLU A 635 -33.02 12.40 -23.78
N SER A 636 -31.87 11.75 -23.57
CA SER A 636 -31.47 10.55 -24.31
C SER A 636 -32.05 9.25 -23.75
N LEU A 637 -32.72 9.30 -22.60
CA LEU A 637 -33.16 8.14 -21.83
C LEU A 637 -34.19 7.32 -22.61
N LYS A 638 -33.93 6.03 -22.77
CA LYS A 638 -34.76 5.04 -23.49
C LYS A 638 -35.42 4.08 -22.51
N GLY A 639 -34.68 3.53 -21.55
CA GLY A 639 -35.22 2.68 -20.50
C GLY A 639 -34.94 3.24 -19.12
N PHE A 640 -35.97 3.25 -18.29
CA PHE A 640 -35.88 3.79 -16.93
C PHE A 640 -36.61 2.91 -15.92
N ALA A 641 -35.89 2.47 -14.90
CA ALA A 641 -36.42 1.73 -13.77
C ALA A 641 -36.08 2.44 -12.44
N CYS A 642 -37.10 2.76 -11.66
CA CYS A 642 -36.97 3.40 -10.34
C CYS A 642 -37.94 2.80 -9.31
N GLY A 643 -38.38 1.56 -9.52
CA GLY A 643 -39.28 0.88 -8.61
C GLY A 643 -38.69 0.65 -7.21
N SER A 644 -39.53 0.33 -6.21
CA SER A 644 -39.09 0.07 -4.83
C SER A 644 -38.23 1.22 -4.26
N ASN A 645 -38.75 2.44 -4.30
CA ASN A 645 -38.12 3.64 -3.75
C ASN A 645 -39.14 4.42 -2.88
N LEU A 646 -38.79 5.65 -2.50
CA LEU A 646 -39.60 6.53 -1.66
C LEU A 646 -40.07 7.78 -2.44
N LEU A 647 -40.16 7.69 -3.77
CA LEU A 647 -40.51 8.83 -4.63
C LEU A 647 -41.91 9.34 -4.30
N THR A 648 -42.07 10.67 -4.24
CA THR A 648 -43.38 11.31 -4.05
C THR A 648 -44.00 11.81 -5.35
N GLN A 649 -43.14 12.18 -6.29
CA GLN A 649 -43.49 12.66 -7.63
C GLN A 649 -42.45 12.18 -8.63
N LEU A 650 -42.84 12.07 -9.89
CA LEU A 650 -41.93 11.73 -10.98
C LEU A 650 -42.31 12.52 -12.24
N ASP A 651 -41.38 13.34 -12.73
CA ASP A 651 -41.54 14.06 -14.00
C ASP A 651 -40.68 13.41 -15.08
N VAL A 652 -41.33 12.85 -16.10
CA VAL A 652 -40.68 12.27 -17.29
C VAL A 652 -40.94 13.08 -18.55
N SER A 653 -41.50 14.29 -18.43
CA SER A 653 -41.90 15.14 -19.56
C SER A 653 -40.74 15.54 -20.48
N LYS A 654 -39.50 15.52 -19.98
CA LYS A 654 -38.27 15.82 -20.74
C LYS A 654 -37.62 14.60 -21.38
N CYS A 655 -38.04 13.39 -21.03
CA CYS A 655 -37.43 12.15 -21.49
C CYS A 655 -38.01 11.65 -22.84
N ALA A 656 -38.02 12.48 -23.88
CA ALA A 656 -38.77 12.23 -25.11
C ALA A 656 -38.48 10.88 -25.84
N LYS A 657 -37.33 10.26 -25.58
CA LYS A 657 -36.92 8.95 -26.17
C LYS A 657 -37.32 7.74 -25.32
N LEU A 658 -37.94 7.94 -24.16
CA LEU A 658 -38.29 6.89 -23.22
C LEU A 658 -39.29 5.91 -23.85
N ASN A 659 -38.90 4.64 -23.94
CA ASN A 659 -39.71 3.56 -24.47
C ASN A 659 -40.20 2.59 -23.37
N ARG A 660 -39.50 2.50 -22.23
CA ARG A 660 -39.85 1.66 -21.09
C ARG A 660 -39.72 2.45 -19.80
N LEU A 661 -40.80 2.49 -19.02
CA LEU A 661 -40.84 3.11 -17.70
C LEU A 661 -41.36 2.12 -16.66
N PHE A 662 -40.53 1.80 -15.67
CA PHE A 662 -40.85 0.89 -14.58
C PHE A 662 -40.63 1.57 -13.21
N CYS A 663 -41.70 2.10 -12.62
CA CYS A 663 -41.67 2.84 -11.35
C CYS A 663 -42.57 2.24 -10.26
N SER A 664 -42.83 0.93 -10.35
CA SER A 664 -43.71 0.20 -9.42
C SER A 664 -43.15 0.13 -8.00
N VAL A 665 -43.98 -0.08 -6.99
CA VAL A 665 -43.60 -0.15 -5.56
C VAL A 665 -42.97 1.17 -5.09
N ASN A 666 -43.65 2.29 -5.35
CA ASN A 666 -43.35 3.58 -4.75
C ASN A 666 -44.60 4.06 -3.99
N PRO A 667 -44.82 3.62 -2.74
CA PRO A 667 -46.11 3.81 -2.06
C PRO A 667 -46.48 5.29 -1.84
N ASN A 668 -45.50 6.18 -1.81
CA ASN A 668 -45.70 7.62 -1.66
C ASN A 668 -45.85 8.36 -3.00
N LEU A 669 -45.71 7.67 -4.14
CA LEU A 669 -45.74 8.29 -5.47
C LEU A 669 -47.19 8.61 -5.85
N THR A 670 -47.58 9.86 -5.69
CA THR A 670 -48.95 10.32 -5.95
C THR A 670 -49.13 11.01 -7.30
N GLN A 671 -48.03 11.38 -7.96
CA GLN A 671 -48.05 12.12 -9.22
C GLN A 671 -46.96 11.63 -10.18
N ILE A 672 -47.35 11.36 -11.42
CA ILE A 672 -46.43 11.18 -12.55
C ILE A 672 -46.82 12.19 -13.63
N THR A 673 -45.85 12.96 -14.10
CA THR A 673 -46.06 13.98 -15.15
C THR A 673 -45.48 13.49 -16.47
N PHE A 674 -46.32 13.51 -17.51
CA PHE A 674 -45.99 13.14 -18.88
C PHE A 674 -46.12 14.35 -19.82
N ALA A 675 -45.31 14.35 -20.88
CA ALA A 675 -45.62 15.05 -22.13
C ALA A 675 -46.16 14.02 -23.15
N PRO A 676 -46.80 14.43 -24.26
CA PRO A 676 -47.12 13.51 -25.36
C PRO A 676 -45.89 12.68 -25.75
N HIS A 677 -46.02 11.36 -25.70
CA HIS A 677 -44.87 10.46 -25.63
C HIS A 677 -44.90 9.41 -26.75
N SER A 678 -44.43 9.81 -27.94
CA SER A 678 -44.47 8.96 -29.12
C SER A 678 -43.58 7.71 -29.01
N ALA A 679 -42.52 7.73 -28.19
CA ALA A 679 -41.62 6.59 -28.03
C ALA A 679 -42.09 5.54 -27.01
N LEU A 680 -43.02 5.88 -26.09
CA LEU A 680 -43.34 5.03 -24.94
C LEU A 680 -44.07 3.76 -25.41
N GLN A 681 -43.58 2.60 -25.01
CA GLN A 681 -44.14 1.29 -25.37
C GLN A 681 -44.62 0.51 -24.15
N GLN A 682 -43.88 0.56 -23.04
CA GLN A 682 -44.24 -0.14 -21.82
C GLN A 682 -44.17 0.79 -20.61
N PHE A 683 -45.22 0.75 -19.79
CA PHE A 683 -45.32 1.53 -18.58
C PHE A 683 -45.86 0.69 -17.42
N SER A 684 -45.17 0.71 -16.28
CA SER A 684 -45.60 0.01 -15.06
C SER A 684 -45.40 0.89 -13.82
N ALA A 685 -46.48 1.16 -13.11
CA ALA A 685 -46.51 1.84 -11.83
C ALA A 685 -47.45 1.09 -10.86
N MET A 686 -47.24 -0.21 -10.67
CA MET A 686 -48.01 -1.02 -9.73
C MET A 686 -47.65 -0.66 -8.28
N GLU A 687 -48.56 -0.85 -7.32
CA GLU A 687 -48.29 -0.64 -5.89
C GLU A 687 -47.74 0.76 -5.56
N CYS A 688 -48.31 1.80 -6.18
CA CYS A 688 -47.99 3.19 -5.92
C CYS A 688 -49.16 3.93 -5.24
N GLY A 689 -48.94 5.21 -4.89
CA GLY A 689 -49.95 6.07 -4.27
C GLY A 689 -50.83 6.83 -5.26
N LEU A 690 -50.94 6.38 -6.52
CA LEU A 690 -51.61 7.14 -7.58
C LEU A 690 -53.13 7.14 -7.41
N THR A 691 -53.71 8.32 -7.19
CA THR A 691 -55.18 8.49 -7.12
C THR A 691 -55.81 8.86 -8.45
N ARG A 692 -55.03 9.52 -9.33
CA ARG A 692 -55.41 9.90 -10.68
C ARG A 692 -54.20 9.79 -11.58
N LEU A 693 -54.43 9.42 -12.83
CA LEU A 693 -53.36 9.34 -13.81
C LEU A 693 -53.88 9.75 -15.20
N GLU A 694 -53.15 10.63 -15.86
CA GLU A 694 -53.36 11.00 -17.25
C GLU A 694 -52.17 10.53 -18.07
N ILE A 695 -52.43 9.63 -19.01
CA ILE A 695 -51.46 9.23 -20.02
C ILE A 695 -51.81 10.02 -21.28
N PRO A 696 -51.00 11.01 -21.70
CA PRO A 696 -51.27 11.82 -22.88
C PRO A 696 -51.09 10.97 -24.16
N GLU A 697 -51.26 11.58 -25.33
CA GLU A 697 -51.07 10.91 -26.62
C GLU A 697 -49.74 10.11 -26.66
N SER A 698 -49.87 8.79 -26.73
CA SER A 698 -48.77 7.83 -26.65
C SER A 698 -49.02 6.69 -27.65
N PRO A 699 -48.95 6.96 -28.97
CA PRO A 699 -49.46 6.07 -30.01
C PRO A 699 -48.74 4.71 -30.10
N ASN A 700 -47.53 4.61 -29.55
CA ASN A 700 -46.76 3.36 -29.54
C ASN A 700 -46.89 2.56 -28.24
N LEU A 701 -47.67 3.03 -27.27
CA LEU A 701 -47.86 2.36 -25.99
C LEU A 701 -48.60 1.04 -26.21
N THR A 702 -47.99 -0.08 -25.85
CA THR A 702 -48.57 -1.41 -26.00
C THR A 702 -49.03 -2.00 -24.67
N LYS A 703 -48.32 -1.67 -23.58
CA LYS A 703 -48.53 -2.29 -22.27
C LYS A 703 -48.54 -1.29 -21.13
N VAL A 704 -49.60 -1.32 -20.33
CA VAL A 704 -49.75 -0.53 -19.11
C VAL A 704 -50.09 -1.43 -17.92
N LYS A 705 -49.37 -1.26 -16.80
CA LYS A 705 -49.63 -1.94 -15.54
C LYS A 705 -49.73 -0.95 -14.38
N LEU A 706 -50.87 -0.94 -13.71
CA LEU A 706 -51.24 0.00 -12.65
C LEU A 706 -51.90 -0.71 -11.45
N THR A 707 -51.80 -2.03 -11.38
CA THR A 707 -52.35 -2.86 -10.32
C THR A 707 -52.03 -2.32 -8.92
N GLN A 708 -52.97 -2.45 -7.98
CA GLN A 708 -52.82 -2.07 -6.56
C GLN A 708 -52.48 -0.59 -6.35
N ASN A 709 -53.13 0.32 -7.09
CA ASN A 709 -53.09 1.76 -6.82
C ASN A 709 -54.43 2.25 -6.27
N PRO A 710 -54.48 3.30 -5.43
CA PRO A 710 -55.73 3.95 -5.02
C PRO A 710 -56.34 4.80 -6.17
N LEU A 711 -56.26 4.31 -7.41
CA LEU A 711 -56.63 5.00 -8.63
C LEU A 711 -58.15 5.10 -8.75
N GLN A 712 -58.68 6.32 -8.73
CA GLN A 712 -60.10 6.64 -8.92
C GLN A 712 -60.41 6.92 -10.40
N SER A 713 -59.44 7.44 -11.14
CA SER A 713 -59.60 7.83 -12.55
C SER A 713 -58.31 7.59 -13.33
N LEU A 714 -58.46 7.00 -14.51
CA LEU A 714 -57.40 6.82 -15.51
C LEU A 714 -57.88 7.42 -16.84
N THR A 715 -57.17 8.44 -17.32
CA THR A 715 -57.42 9.01 -18.65
C THR A 715 -56.34 8.55 -19.62
N LEU A 716 -56.76 7.98 -20.75
CA LEU A 716 -55.89 7.59 -21.85
C LEU A 716 -56.10 8.55 -23.03
N GLY A 717 -55.03 9.19 -23.49
CA GLY A 717 -54.98 9.83 -24.81
C GLY A 717 -54.89 8.79 -25.93
N SER A 718 -54.57 9.22 -27.16
CA SER A 718 -54.44 8.32 -28.32
C SER A 718 -53.34 7.26 -28.13
N CYS A 719 -53.72 6.08 -27.62
CA CYS A 719 -52.85 4.94 -27.33
C CYS A 719 -53.12 3.79 -28.32
N ASN A 720 -52.97 4.06 -29.62
CA ASN A 720 -53.50 3.22 -30.71
C ASN A 720 -52.98 1.77 -30.73
N LYS A 721 -51.81 1.51 -30.15
CA LYS A 721 -51.19 0.17 -30.10
C LYS A 721 -51.40 -0.56 -28.76
N LEU A 722 -52.15 0.02 -27.83
CA LEU A 722 -52.36 -0.56 -26.50
C LEU A 722 -53.13 -1.88 -26.64
N ASN A 723 -52.57 -2.96 -26.13
CA ASN A 723 -53.18 -4.28 -26.16
C ASN A 723 -53.12 -5.02 -24.82
N TYR A 724 -52.49 -4.42 -23.81
CA TYR A 724 -52.46 -4.94 -22.45
C TYR A 724 -52.64 -3.81 -21.43
N LEU A 725 -53.66 -3.90 -20.60
CA LEU A 725 -53.92 -2.95 -19.51
C LEU A 725 -54.27 -3.70 -18.22
N ALA A 726 -53.46 -3.54 -17.18
CA ALA A 726 -53.77 -4.08 -15.86
C ALA A 726 -54.07 -2.94 -14.88
N VAL A 727 -55.28 -2.92 -14.33
CA VAL A 727 -55.75 -2.01 -13.28
C VAL A 727 -56.42 -2.81 -12.15
N ASP A 728 -55.99 -4.06 -11.93
CA ASP A 728 -56.48 -4.89 -10.83
C ASP A 728 -56.29 -4.20 -9.47
N GLN A 729 -57.21 -4.45 -8.55
CA GLN A 729 -57.16 -3.96 -7.17
C GLN A 729 -56.93 -2.44 -7.08
N CYS A 730 -57.45 -1.71 -8.07
CA CYS A 730 -57.60 -0.27 -8.00
C CYS A 730 -58.93 0.10 -7.31
N VAL A 731 -59.27 1.39 -7.27
CA VAL A 731 -60.54 1.91 -6.71
C VAL A 731 -61.35 2.66 -7.77
N ILE A 732 -61.32 2.18 -9.01
CA ILE A 732 -62.02 2.80 -10.14
C ILE A 732 -63.50 2.41 -10.05
N ALA A 733 -64.37 3.41 -9.95
CA ALA A 733 -65.82 3.20 -9.88
C ALA A 733 -66.39 2.72 -11.24
N PRO A 734 -67.55 2.04 -11.27
CA PRO A 734 -68.12 1.50 -12.51
C PRO A 734 -68.28 2.53 -13.65
N CYS A 735 -68.61 3.78 -13.36
CA CYS A 735 -68.72 4.84 -14.37
C CYS A 735 -67.38 5.25 -14.99
N ASP A 736 -66.34 5.43 -14.17
CA ASP A 736 -65.00 5.75 -14.64
C ASP A 736 -64.40 4.57 -15.42
N MET A 737 -64.72 3.34 -15.01
CA MET A 737 -64.34 2.12 -15.73
C MET A 737 -64.99 2.08 -17.13
N ASN A 738 -66.27 2.46 -17.25
CA ASN A 738 -66.94 2.54 -18.55
C ASN A 738 -66.27 3.60 -19.46
N GLN A 739 -65.91 4.76 -18.92
CA GLN A 739 -65.16 5.79 -19.68
C GLN A 739 -63.79 5.27 -20.13
N LEU A 740 -63.11 4.51 -19.28
CA LEU A 740 -61.86 3.86 -19.63
C LEU A 740 -62.06 2.86 -20.79
N PHE A 741 -63.10 2.02 -20.75
CA PHE A 741 -63.43 1.11 -21.86
C PHE A 741 -63.72 1.86 -23.18
N GLU A 742 -64.39 3.01 -23.11
CA GLU A 742 -64.63 3.88 -24.26
C GLU A 742 -63.33 4.47 -24.84
N ALA A 743 -62.32 4.73 -24.01
CA ALA A 743 -61.02 5.22 -24.44
C ALA A 743 -60.09 4.14 -25.01
N LEU A 744 -60.35 2.84 -24.76
CA LEU A 744 -59.52 1.76 -25.29
C LEU A 744 -59.51 1.72 -26.82
N PRO A 745 -58.38 1.42 -27.47
CA PRO A 745 -58.32 1.21 -28.92
C PRO A 745 -58.98 -0.12 -29.31
N LYS A 746 -59.28 -0.25 -30.61
CA LYS A 746 -59.71 -1.53 -31.20
C LYS A 746 -58.48 -2.43 -31.45
N VAL A 747 -58.54 -3.68 -31.02
CA VAL A 747 -57.43 -4.65 -31.08
C VAL A 747 -57.88 -6.00 -31.65
N THR A 748 -56.94 -6.78 -32.20
CA THR A 748 -57.20 -8.16 -32.64
C THR A 748 -57.22 -9.14 -31.46
N THR A 749 -56.26 -8.97 -30.55
CA THR A 749 -56.16 -9.71 -29.28
C THR A 749 -55.62 -8.73 -28.24
N GLY A 750 -56.43 -8.41 -27.23
CA GLY A 750 -55.98 -7.61 -26.09
C GLY A 750 -56.47 -8.19 -24.78
N GLU A 751 -55.81 -7.84 -23.69
CA GLU A 751 -56.12 -8.30 -22.33
C GLU A 751 -56.24 -7.10 -21.40
N ILE A 752 -57.40 -6.96 -20.75
CA ILE A 752 -57.62 -5.97 -19.70
C ILE A 752 -57.96 -6.68 -18.40
N ARG A 753 -57.20 -6.35 -17.36
CA ARG A 753 -57.36 -6.91 -16.02
C ARG A 753 -57.90 -5.87 -15.06
N ILE A 754 -59.04 -6.15 -14.46
CA ILE A 754 -59.80 -5.21 -13.60
C ILE A 754 -60.25 -5.84 -12.28
N ALA A 755 -59.83 -7.08 -11.98
CA ALA A 755 -60.28 -7.79 -10.79
C ALA A 755 -59.96 -7.03 -9.49
N GLY A 756 -60.89 -7.03 -8.54
CA GLY A 756 -60.71 -6.38 -7.24
C GLY A 756 -61.01 -4.88 -7.19
N ASN A 757 -61.48 -4.26 -8.28
CA ASN A 757 -62.06 -2.91 -8.24
C ASN A 757 -63.46 -2.92 -7.58
N PRO A 758 -63.86 -1.86 -6.85
CA PRO A 758 -65.19 -1.75 -6.25
C PRO A 758 -66.31 -1.89 -7.27
N GLU A 759 -67.28 -2.77 -6.99
CA GLU A 759 -68.47 -2.97 -7.83
C GLU A 759 -68.17 -3.29 -9.30
N VAL A 760 -66.97 -3.80 -9.64
CA VAL A 760 -66.54 -3.98 -11.04
C VAL A 760 -67.44 -4.91 -11.85
N ALA A 761 -68.13 -5.85 -11.20
CA ALA A 761 -69.15 -6.72 -11.81
C ALA A 761 -70.40 -5.95 -12.31
N THR A 762 -70.50 -4.66 -12.00
CA THR A 762 -71.58 -3.78 -12.45
C THR A 762 -71.12 -2.79 -13.53
N ALA A 763 -69.84 -2.87 -13.97
CA ALA A 763 -69.33 -2.13 -15.11
C ALA A 763 -69.76 -2.77 -16.43
N LYS A 764 -69.84 -1.99 -17.51
CA LYS A 764 -70.33 -2.42 -18.83
C LYS A 764 -69.18 -2.99 -19.67
N THR A 765 -68.74 -4.20 -19.34
CA THR A 765 -67.57 -4.86 -19.95
C THR A 765 -67.72 -5.12 -21.45
N ASP A 766 -68.95 -5.16 -21.95
CA ASP A 766 -69.24 -5.30 -23.38
C ASP A 766 -68.62 -4.21 -24.27
N ILE A 767 -68.39 -3.00 -23.72
CA ILE A 767 -67.70 -1.92 -24.45
C ILE A 767 -66.28 -2.35 -24.82
N ALA A 768 -65.55 -2.99 -23.89
CA ALA A 768 -64.20 -3.46 -24.11
C ALA A 768 -64.16 -4.72 -24.99
N THR A 769 -65.05 -5.70 -24.74
CA THR A 769 -65.07 -6.96 -25.50
C THR A 769 -65.41 -6.75 -26.98
N GLN A 770 -66.31 -5.81 -27.32
CA GLN A 770 -66.62 -5.43 -28.71
C GLN A 770 -65.42 -4.80 -29.44
N LYS A 771 -64.48 -4.23 -28.71
CA LYS A 771 -63.22 -3.69 -29.24
C LYS A 771 -62.10 -4.72 -29.33
N GLY A 772 -62.37 -6.00 -28.99
CA GLY A 772 -61.42 -7.11 -29.09
C GLY A 772 -60.62 -7.39 -27.80
N TRP A 773 -61.02 -6.80 -26.67
CA TRP A 773 -60.37 -7.02 -25.38
C TRP A 773 -60.97 -8.19 -24.61
N GLN A 774 -60.12 -9.03 -24.03
CA GLN A 774 -60.50 -10.05 -23.05
C GLN A 774 -60.48 -9.41 -21.66
N VAL A 775 -61.62 -9.46 -20.97
CA VAL A 775 -61.79 -8.92 -19.61
C VAL A 775 -61.82 -10.07 -18.62
N ASP A 776 -61.06 -9.97 -17.53
CA ASP A 776 -60.93 -11.02 -16.50
C ASP A 776 -62.15 -11.14 -15.55
N VAL A 777 -62.94 -10.07 -15.41
CA VAL A 777 -64.22 -10.06 -14.69
C VAL A 777 -65.33 -9.60 -15.63
N THR A 778 -66.45 -10.34 -15.69
CA THR A 778 -67.62 -9.97 -16.47
C THR A 778 -68.57 -9.08 -15.66
N GLY A 779 -69.10 -8.04 -16.29
CA GLY A 779 -70.08 -7.14 -15.65
C GLY A 779 -71.27 -6.78 -16.52
N ASP A 780 -72.38 -6.41 -15.88
CA ASP A 780 -73.68 -6.20 -16.54
C ASP A 780 -74.02 -4.73 -16.85
N GLY A 781 -73.17 -3.79 -16.43
CA GLY A 781 -73.37 -2.35 -16.62
C GLY A 781 -74.41 -1.70 -15.68
N SER A 782 -74.93 -2.39 -14.67
CA SER A 782 -76.00 -1.90 -13.78
C SER A 782 -75.59 -0.78 -12.81
N GLY A 783 -74.29 -0.66 -12.51
CA GLY A 783 -73.75 0.19 -11.43
C GLY A 783 -73.21 1.55 -11.88
N CYS A 784 -73.37 1.90 -13.15
CA CYS A 784 -73.20 3.28 -13.60
C CYS A 784 -74.56 3.92 -13.90
N PRO A 785 -75.19 4.62 -12.94
CA PRO A 785 -76.50 5.26 -13.14
C PRO A 785 -76.43 6.46 -14.09
N ASN A 786 -75.23 7.02 -14.34
CA ASN A 786 -75.04 8.20 -15.18
C ASN A 786 -74.64 7.82 -16.60
N SER A 787 -75.63 7.66 -17.47
CA SER A 787 -75.39 7.57 -18.92
C SER A 787 -74.90 8.92 -19.44
N ILE A 788 -73.59 9.07 -19.64
CA ILE A 788 -73.08 10.05 -20.61
C ILE A 788 -73.16 9.37 -21.96
N VAL A 789 -74.06 9.86 -22.82
CA VAL A 789 -74.12 9.39 -24.21
C VAL A 789 -73.26 10.36 -25.03
N ARG A 790 -71.99 10.01 -25.24
CA ARG A 790 -71.12 10.67 -26.23
C ARG A 790 -71.43 10.04 -27.59
N ILE A 791 -71.90 10.86 -28.54
CA ILE A 791 -72.27 10.42 -29.88
C ILE A 791 -71.29 11.06 -30.86
N ASP A 792 -70.28 10.26 -31.21
CA ASP A 792 -69.36 10.38 -32.35
C ASP A 792 -68.41 11.60 -32.39
N GLU A 793 -67.30 11.47 -33.14
CA GLU A 793 -66.12 12.38 -33.20
C GLU A 793 -66.40 13.81 -33.70
N ALA A 794 -67.66 14.19 -33.85
CA ALA A 794 -68.07 15.57 -33.87
C ALA A 794 -69.46 15.67 -33.22
N SER A 795 -69.54 16.53 -32.20
CA SER A 795 -70.60 17.53 -32.07
C SER A 795 -71.85 17.34 -31.20
N TYR A 796 -72.05 16.35 -30.31
CA TYR A 796 -73.11 16.48 -29.27
C TYR A 796 -72.74 15.81 -27.94
N ARG A 797 -73.05 16.44 -26.80
CA ARG A 797 -72.90 15.86 -25.46
C ARG A 797 -74.24 15.88 -24.74
N ILE A 798 -74.72 14.70 -24.32
CA ILE A 798 -75.85 14.58 -23.41
C ILE A 798 -75.36 13.93 -22.11
N THR A 799 -75.48 14.66 -21.01
CA THR A 799 -75.16 14.21 -19.66
C THR A 799 -76.44 14.05 -18.86
N THR A 800 -76.51 12.98 -18.06
CA THR A 800 -77.59 12.78 -17.08
C THR A 800 -76.97 12.84 -15.69
N ALA A 801 -77.67 13.50 -14.77
CA ALA A 801 -77.38 13.54 -13.35
C ALA A 801 -78.72 13.51 -12.59
N PRO A 802 -78.76 13.33 -11.26
CA PRO A 802 -80.01 13.18 -10.52
C PRO A 802 -81.06 14.23 -10.87
N HIS A 803 -82.19 13.77 -11.41
CA HIS A 803 -83.31 14.60 -11.86
C HIS A 803 -82.99 15.66 -12.94
N THR A 804 -81.91 15.47 -13.71
CA THR A 804 -81.47 16.42 -14.74
C THR A 804 -80.97 15.76 -16.02
N ILE A 805 -81.19 16.43 -17.15
CA ILE A 805 -80.56 16.16 -18.45
C ILE A 805 -79.84 17.42 -18.86
N GLU A 806 -78.58 17.33 -19.24
CA GLU A 806 -77.80 18.45 -19.72
C GLU A 806 -77.32 18.17 -21.15
N VAL A 807 -77.53 19.14 -22.05
CA VAL A 807 -77.22 19.01 -23.47
C VAL A 807 -76.24 20.11 -23.88
N THR A 808 -75.14 19.75 -24.54
CA THR A 808 -74.18 20.68 -25.14
C THR A 808 -73.99 20.33 -26.61
N THR A 809 -74.08 21.32 -27.49
CA THR A 809 -73.90 21.18 -28.94
C THR A 809 -72.87 22.23 -29.40
N PRO A 810 -71.97 21.99 -30.37
CA PRO A 810 -70.98 22.95 -30.84
C PRO A 810 -71.54 23.89 -31.90
N GLN A 811 -72.75 23.65 -32.39
CA GLN A 811 -73.52 24.57 -33.20
C GLN A 811 -74.93 24.66 -32.64
N GLN A 812 -75.67 25.70 -33.03
CA GLN A 812 -77.04 25.90 -32.59
C GLN A 812 -77.92 24.76 -33.12
N ALA A 813 -78.58 24.02 -32.23
CA ALA A 813 -79.39 22.85 -32.58
C ALA A 813 -80.74 22.89 -31.87
N GLN A 814 -81.79 22.39 -32.52
CA GLN A 814 -83.10 22.22 -31.89
C GLN A 814 -83.09 20.93 -31.07
N VAL A 815 -83.33 21.06 -29.77
CA VAL A 815 -83.43 19.95 -28.82
C VAL A 815 -84.87 19.80 -28.36
N ILE A 816 -85.40 18.58 -28.42
CA ILE A 816 -86.73 18.23 -27.91
C ILE A 816 -86.58 16.98 -27.05
N VAL A 817 -87.08 17.01 -25.81
CA VAL A 817 -87.05 15.87 -24.90
C VAL A 817 -88.45 15.33 -24.72
N TYR A 818 -88.62 14.02 -24.90
CA TYR A 818 -89.86 13.27 -24.70
C TYR A 818 -89.71 12.31 -23.52
N ASP A 819 -90.79 11.98 -22.83
CA ASP A 819 -90.83 10.86 -21.89
C ASP A 819 -91.15 9.53 -22.60
N THR A 820 -91.35 8.46 -21.84
CA THR A 820 -91.68 7.14 -22.40
C THR A 820 -93.11 7.00 -22.91
N THR A 821 -94.04 7.91 -22.56
CA THR A 821 -95.41 7.92 -23.13
C THR A 821 -95.46 8.66 -24.46
N GLY A 822 -94.37 9.34 -24.83
CA GLY A 822 -94.23 10.12 -26.05
C GLY A 822 -94.60 11.59 -25.87
N ASP A 823 -94.85 12.02 -24.62
CA ASP A 823 -95.18 13.41 -24.31
C ASP A 823 -93.91 14.26 -24.29
N GLN A 824 -94.00 15.47 -24.82
CA GLN A 824 -92.88 16.40 -24.86
C GLN A 824 -92.67 17.05 -23.47
N VAL A 825 -91.49 16.83 -22.90
CA VAL A 825 -91.07 17.29 -21.56
C VAL A 825 -90.33 18.64 -21.65
N ALA A 826 -89.55 18.85 -22.70
CA ALA A 826 -88.83 20.10 -22.94
C ALA A 826 -88.58 20.33 -24.43
N SER A 827 -88.46 21.59 -24.85
CA SER A 827 -88.02 21.96 -26.20
C SER A 827 -87.27 23.29 -26.15
N PHE A 828 -86.06 23.33 -26.68
CA PHE A 828 -85.20 24.52 -26.66
C PHE A 828 -84.18 24.48 -27.79
N VAL A 829 -83.59 25.64 -28.08
CA VAL A 829 -82.47 25.79 -29.00
C VAL A 829 -81.21 26.04 -28.18
N THR A 830 -80.15 25.28 -28.44
CA THR A 830 -78.89 25.39 -27.70
C THR A 830 -78.01 26.54 -28.18
N GLU A 831 -77.21 27.11 -27.28
CA GLU A 831 -76.08 27.96 -27.66
C GLU A 831 -74.83 27.11 -27.95
N PRO A 832 -74.09 27.38 -29.04
CA PRO A 832 -72.83 26.68 -29.34
C PRO A 832 -71.89 26.61 -28.14
N HIS A 833 -71.43 25.40 -27.83
CA HIS A 833 -70.52 25.04 -26.73
C HIS A 833 -71.02 25.34 -25.30
N ARG A 834 -72.27 25.79 -25.13
CA ARG A 834 -72.85 26.06 -23.82
C ARG A 834 -73.80 24.94 -23.41
N ALA A 835 -73.62 24.44 -22.20
CA ALA A 835 -74.48 23.41 -21.66
C ALA A 835 -75.84 24.00 -21.26
N THR A 836 -76.92 23.34 -21.70
CA THR A 836 -78.30 23.68 -21.32
C THR A 836 -78.86 22.55 -20.47
N THR A 837 -79.23 22.87 -19.23
CA THR A 837 -79.70 21.89 -18.24
C THR A 837 -81.22 21.92 -18.11
N ILE A 838 -81.84 20.76 -18.26
CA ILE A 838 -83.22 20.44 -17.92
C ILE A 838 -83.21 19.89 -16.50
N ARG A 839 -84.10 20.40 -15.65
CA ARG A 839 -84.17 20.04 -14.22
C ARG A 839 -85.55 19.52 -13.84
N HIS A 840 -85.64 18.91 -12.66
CA HIS A 840 -86.89 18.39 -12.07
C HIS A 840 -87.49 17.22 -12.87
N LEU A 841 -86.64 16.41 -13.49
CA LEU A 841 -87.05 15.20 -14.18
C LEU A 841 -87.25 14.07 -13.16
N SER A 842 -88.30 13.26 -13.34
CA SER A 842 -88.51 12.04 -12.54
C SER A 842 -87.56 10.93 -12.97
N ASP A 843 -87.39 9.92 -12.11
CA ASP A 843 -86.55 8.76 -12.42
C ASP A 843 -87.22 7.90 -13.49
N ALA A 844 -86.87 8.18 -14.74
CA ALA A 844 -87.51 7.62 -15.92
C ALA A 844 -86.55 7.65 -17.11
N THR A 845 -86.92 6.91 -18.16
CA THR A 845 -86.25 7.02 -19.45
C THR A 845 -86.86 8.19 -20.23
N TYR A 846 -86.00 9.00 -20.86
CA TYR A 846 -86.38 10.07 -21.77
C TYR A 846 -85.79 9.84 -23.16
N ILE A 847 -86.42 10.42 -24.19
CA ILE A 847 -85.88 10.49 -25.55
C ILE A 847 -85.51 11.95 -25.85
N VAL A 848 -84.22 12.23 -25.98
CA VAL A 848 -83.68 13.53 -26.39
C VAL A 848 -83.50 13.51 -27.91
N SER A 849 -84.30 14.27 -28.64
CA SER A 849 -84.12 14.54 -30.07
C SER A 849 -83.27 15.78 -30.27
N ILE A 850 -82.20 15.70 -31.06
CA ILE A 850 -81.38 16.84 -31.49
C ILE A 850 -81.38 16.86 -33.01
N ASP A 851 -81.91 17.94 -33.60
CA ASP A 851 -82.09 18.12 -35.06
C ASP A 851 -82.68 16.88 -35.76
N GLY A 852 -83.69 16.28 -35.13
CA GLY A 852 -84.42 15.12 -35.67
C GLY A 852 -83.78 13.76 -35.40
N LYS A 853 -82.58 13.69 -34.81
CA LYS A 853 -81.99 12.42 -34.33
C LYS A 853 -82.36 12.17 -32.88
N ALA A 854 -82.94 11.01 -32.58
CA ALA A 854 -83.44 10.66 -31.25
C ALA A 854 -82.43 9.82 -30.45
N TYR A 855 -82.25 10.18 -29.17
CA TYR A 855 -81.33 9.54 -28.24
C TYR A 855 -82.05 9.16 -26.95
N LYS A 856 -81.96 7.89 -26.56
CA LYS A 856 -82.58 7.39 -25.33
C LYS A 856 -81.63 7.62 -24.15
N VAL A 857 -82.10 8.30 -23.11
CA VAL A 857 -81.32 8.60 -21.90
C VAL A 857 -82.10 8.17 -20.66
N LEU A 858 -81.40 7.68 -19.63
CA LEU A 858 -82.02 7.31 -18.36
C LEU A 858 -81.69 8.40 -17.33
N VAL A 859 -82.72 8.98 -16.73
CA VAL A 859 -82.58 9.84 -15.55
C VAL A 859 -82.88 8.96 -14.34
N ARG A 860 -81.96 8.93 -13.38
CA ARG A 860 -82.11 8.26 -12.09
C ARG A 860 -81.94 9.25 -10.97
#